data_AF-A0A7J7K936-F1
#
_entry.id   AF-A0A7J7K936-F1
#
_cell.length_a   1.000
_cell.length_b   1.000
_cell.length_c   1.000
_cell.angle_alpha   90.00
_cell.angle_beta   90.00
_cell.angle_gamma   90.00
#
_symmetry.space_group_name_H-M   'P 1'
#
loop_
_entity.id
_entity.type
_entity.pdbx_description
1 polymer ?
#
loop_
_entity_poly.entity_id
_entity_poly.type
_entity_poly.pdbx_seq_one_letter_code
_entity_poly.pdbx_strand_id
1 'polypeptide(L)'
;MSGLLRTSSNIDQLMTSIPPPHSAAAQDRMSKSVVTSSPLKIFGNAKKSIRDIFGGIASYVEESKACVQEINDERICSASERVKIGEYTDKVAGIREVLSRDHMKVVFFGRTSNGKSTVINTMLRSKILPSGIGHTTHCFVQVEGSDTTEGYMLLEGSAEKRPVSSLKDLANALSSVKLEENSLIRICWPKNMCSLLKDDVVLLDSPGIDVTPDLDGWIDKFCLDADVFVLVANAESTLMQTEKNFFLKVSEMLSKPTVFILNNRWDASASEPDMMEMVRSQHMERNMEFLCNELKVVNKKEAEGRIFFVSAKEALHNRLTEKGAVTTPLGSVLEGYQSRLFEFAQFERTFEECISRSAVKTKFAQHAHKGKLMACELRELMEALLDRSQSLREEVTKVYSSSTNQLAQLERQLAEISTDIENTIRMVADDVQLKVSRALSDELRKLYVLVDEFDRPFHPDAMFLNVYKNELHQHVENGLGKRIQDRCSQVLGELVQISEQRMADKLLVMLPSEKQEAAHNLISAKPQFSVEYRLDAKNLCADFQESIEFRFSFSPAALLSRYMRKPRVRLTQSVPYLDPGAHTPVTEGPTVSLTPAPTASPPPAFDANTDLAVTLLRLAPAISSTTTISCICLAGAVNQPVRRLEGVCCGGRYLRLTVCI
;
A
#
# COMPACT_ATOMS: atom_id res chain seq x y z
N MET A 1 10.21 7.29 4.01
CA MET A 1 11.24 7.47 5.07
C MET A 1 12.45 8.32 4.67
N SER A 2 13.24 7.96 3.65
CA SER A 2 14.42 8.76 3.23
C SER A 2 14.08 10.20 2.81
N GLY A 3 12.91 10.40 2.18
CA GLY A 3 12.35 11.73 1.88
C GLY A 3 12.03 12.56 3.12
N LEU A 4 11.44 11.95 4.17
CA LEU A 4 11.11 12.62 5.42
C LEU A 4 12.35 13.03 6.24
N LEU A 5 13.40 12.20 6.20
CA LEU A 5 14.69 12.53 6.81
C LEU A 5 15.35 13.71 6.10
N ARG A 6 15.25 13.77 4.76
CA ARG A 6 15.70 14.94 3.98
C ARG A 6 14.87 16.18 4.29
N THR A 7 13.54 16.08 4.44
CA THR A 7 12.73 17.26 4.81
C THR A 7 13.05 17.74 6.22
N SER A 8 13.23 16.84 7.20
CA SER A 8 13.65 17.24 8.55
C SER A 8 15.03 17.90 8.53
N SER A 9 15.99 17.35 7.76
CA SER A 9 17.32 17.94 7.61
C SER A 9 17.27 19.29 6.90
N ASN A 10 16.40 19.46 5.91
CA ASN A 10 16.19 20.74 5.23
C ASN A 10 15.56 21.79 6.13
N ILE A 11 14.64 21.40 7.04
CA ILE A 11 14.10 22.30 8.07
C ILE A 11 15.20 22.73 9.04
N ASP A 12 16.03 21.78 9.47
CA ASP A 12 17.16 22.08 10.36
C ASP A 12 18.20 22.97 9.66
N GLN A 13 18.46 22.78 8.37
CA GLN A 13 19.28 23.69 7.55
C GLN A 13 18.65 25.07 7.38
N LEU A 14 17.34 25.16 7.16
CA LEU A 14 16.63 26.45 7.09
C LEU A 14 16.80 27.22 8.42
N MET A 15 16.65 26.53 9.56
CA MET A 15 16.80 27.13 10.89
C MET A 15 18.24 27.47 11.26
N THR A 16 19.22 26.68 10.82
CA THR A 16 20.66 26.95 11.06
C THR A 16 21.26 27.94 10.07
N SER A 17 20.65 28.11 8.88
CA SER A 17 21.02 29.16 7.92
C SER A 17 20.64 30.58 8.39
N ILE A 18 19.85 30.67 9.47
CA ILE A 18 19.57 31.90 10.20
C ILE A 18 20.62 31.99 11.32
N PRO A 19 21.72 32.75 11.15
CA PRO A 19 22.76 32.81 12.17
C PRO A 19 22.19 33.40 13.48
N PRO A 20 22.65 32.95 14.66
CA PRO A 20 22.30 33.58 15.92
C PRO A 20 22.74 35.06 15.92
N PRO A 21 22.10 35.93 16.71
CA PRO A 21 22.38 37.37 16.74
C PRO A 21 23.82 37.72 17.17
N HIS A 22 24.63 36.76 17.59
CA HIS A 22 25.96 37.00 18.13
C HIS A 22 26.99 36.00 17.59
N SER A 23 27.63 36.37 16.49
CA SER A 23 28.93 35.82 16.09
C SER A 23 29.66 36.88 15.29
N ALA A 24 30.53 37.63 15.96
CA ALA A 24 31.43 38.61 15.34
C ALA A 24 32.35 37.95 14.27
N ALA A 25 32.56 36.63 14.37
CA ALA A 25 33.35 35.85 13.42
C ALA A 25 32.62 35.56 12.09
N ALA A 26 31.28 35.64 12.05
CA ALA A 26 30.50 35.47 10.82
C ALA A 26 30.43 36.76 9.97
N GLN A 27 30.60 37.93 10.59
CA GLN A 27 30.65 39.22 9.88
C GLN A 27 31.87 39.32 8.96
N ASP A 28 32.99 38.67 9.32
CA ASP A 28 34.25 38.79 8.57
C ASP A 28 34.40 37.76 7.43
N ARG A 29 33.63 36.65 7.45
CA ARG A 29 33.58 35.69 6.34
C ARG A 29 32.54 36.02 5.26
N MET A 30 31.51 36.82 5.59
CA MET A 30 30.51 37.30 4.61
C MET A 30 30.93 38.60 3.90
N SER A 31 31.97 39.29 4.38
CA SER A 31 32.45 40.55 3.80
C SER A 31 33.07 40.40 2.39
N LYS A 32 33.33 39.17 1.92
CA LYS A 32 34.04 38.93 0.65
C LYS A 32 33.25 38.25 -0.48
N SER A 33 31.95 37.94 -0.34
CA SER A 33 31.18 37.36 -1.46
C SER A 33 29.72 37.81 -1.66
N VAL A 34 29.18 38.73 -0.87
CA VAL A 34 27.80 39.24 -1.04
C VAL A 34 27.80 40.75 -1.27
N VAL A 35 28.38 41.19 -2.37
CA VAL A 35 28.22 42.55 -2.88
C VAL A 35 27.42 42.42 -4.16
N THR A 36 26.08 42.53 -4.09
CA THR A 36 25.14 42.94 -5.19
C THR A 36 23.67 42.55 -4.96
N SER A 37 23.30 41.71 -3.97
CA SER A 37 21.89 41.30 -3.78
C SER A 37 21.21 42.02 -2.61
N SER A 38 20.01 42.59 -2.81
CA SER A 38 19.18 43.17 -1.73
C SER A 38 18.96 42.13 -0.62
N PRO A 39 19.16 42.50 0.66
CA PRO A 39 18.87 41.67 1.83
C PRO A 39 17.44 41.12 1.88
N LEU A 40 16.47 41.78 1.26
CA LEU A 40 15.07 41.35 1.22
C LEU A 40 14.88 40.00 0.50
N LYS A 41 15.80 39.63 -0.40
CA LYS A 41 15.80 38.31 -1.04
C LYS A 41 15.96 37.16 -0.04
N ILE A 42 16.48 37.42 1.16
CA ILE A 42 16.55 36.40 2.23
C ILE A 42 15.14 35.91 2.58
N PHE A 43 14.17 36.82 2.73
CA PHE A 43 12.78 36.46 3.01
C PHE A 43 12.15 35.72 1.82
N GLY A 44 12.32 36.23 0.60
CA GLY A 44 11.80 35.57 -0.61
C GLY A 44 12.34 34.14 -0.81
N ASN A 45 13.65 33.95 -0.57
CA ASN A 45 14.28 32.64 -0.63
C ASN A 45 13.81 31.71 0.49
N ALA A 46 13.68 32.22 1.72
CA ALA A 46 13.14 31.46 2.85
C ALA A 46 11.68 31.04 2.61
N LYS A 47 10.84 31.96 2.11
CA LYS A 47 9.44 31.72 1.72
C LYS A 47 9.34 30.65 0.63
N LYS A 48 10.21 30.70 -0.37
CA LYS A 48 10.29 29.65 -1.40
C LYS A 48 10.68 28.30 -0.79
N SER A 49 11.75 28.28 0.01
CA SER A 49 12.26 27.06 0.64
C SER A 49 11.22 26.38 1.54
N ILE A 50 10.57 27.13 2.44
CA ILE A 50 9.54 26.56 3.33
C ILE A 50 8.32 26.08 2.54
N ARG A 51 7.91 26.78 1.48
CA ARG A 51 6.84 26.34 0.59
C ARG A 51 7.19 25.04 -0.12
N ASP A 52 8.42 24.90 -0.59
CA ASP A 52 8.91 23.67 -1.24
C ASP A 52 8.94 22.51 -0.23
N ILE A 53 9.37 22.75 1.01
CA ILE A 53 9.33 21.76 2.10
C ILE A 53 7.89 21.31 2.37
N PHE A 54 6.95 22.24 2.54
CA PHE A 54 5.54 21.92 2.77
C PHE A 54 4.88 21.26 1.55
N GLY A 55 5.36 21.55 0.33
CA GLY A 55 4.99 20.81 -0.88
C GLY A 55 5.44 19.35 -0.81
N GLY A 56 6.67 19.10 -0.35
CA GLY A 56 7.17 17.74 -0.12
C GLY A 56 6.41 16.99 0.99
N ILE A 57 6.12 17.66 2.11
CA ILE A 57 5.30 17.09 3.19
C ILE A 57 3.90 16.74 2.67
N ALA A 58 3.27 17.61 1.89
CA ALA A 58 1.96 17.35 1.29
C ALA A 58 1.97 16.10 0.40
N SER A 59 2.98 15.97 -0.50
CA SER A 59 3.12 14.78 -1.34
C SER A 59 3.24 13.51 -0.50
N TYR A 60 4.07 13.54 0.56
CA TYR A 60 4.28 12.38 1.40
C TYR A 60 3.04 12.01 2.23
N VAL A 61 2.27 12.99 2.69
CA VAL A 61 1.00 12.76 3.39
C VAL A 61 -0.02 12.10 2.45
N GLU A 62 -0.13 12.56 1.20
CA GLU A 62 -1.04 11.96 0.21
C GLU A 62 -0.62 10.53 -0.18
N GLU A 63 0.68 10.29 -0.42
CA GLU A 63 1.22 8.94 -0.66
C GLU A 63 0.95 8.01 0.53
N SER A 64 1.15 8.50 1.75
CA SER A 64 0.89 7.78 2.99
C SER A 64 -0.59 7.43 3.15
N LYS A 65 -1.47 8.39 2.81
CA LYS A 65 -2.93 8.22 2.86
C LYS A 65 -3.38 7.16 1.86
N ALA A 66 -2.87 7.20 0.62
CA ALA A 66 -3.18 6.20 -0.40
C ALA A 66 -2.72 4.80 0.04
N CYS A 67 -1.48 4.67 0.54
CA CYS A 67 -0.95 3.40 1.07
C CYS A 67 -1.83 2.83 2.19
N VAL A 68 -2.24 3.67 3.14
CA VAL A 68 -3.04 3.24 4.29
C VAL A 68 -4.49 2.92 3.93
N GLN A 69 -5.02 3.50 2.85
CA GLN A 69 -6.34 3.17 2.31
C GLN A 69 -6.37 1.79 1.64
N GLU A 70 -5.25 1.32 1.08
CA GLU A 70 -5.16 -0.02 0.48
C GLU A 70 -5.07 -1.14 1.55
N ILE A 71 -4.66 -0.82 2.78
CA ILE A 71 -4.51 -1.80 3.86
C ILE A 71 -5.89 -2.09 4.50
N ASN A 72 -6.51 -3.20 4.11
CA ASN A 72 -7.81 -3.62 4.66
C ASN A 72 -7.73 -4.30 6.04
N ASP A 73 -6.56 -4.73 6.49
CA ASP A 73 -6.39 -5.48 7.74
C ASP A 73 -6.26 -4.53 8.95
N GLU A 74 -7.24 -4.58 9.86
CA GLU A 74 -7.26 -3.74 11.07
C GLU A 74 -6.15 -4.05 12.06
N ARG A 75 -5.53 -5.24 11.98
CA ARG A 75 -4.36 -5.59 12.80
C ARG A 75 -3.13 -4.81 12.39
N ILE A 76 -3.03 -4.45 11.10
CA ILE A 76 -1.94 -3.65 10.57
C ILE A 76 -2.26 -2.18 10.75
N CYS A 77 -3.43 -1.70 10.30
CA CYS A 77 -3.79 -0.29 10.40
C CYS A 77 -5.20 -0.10 10.97
N SER A 78 -5.31 0.62 12.07
CA SER A 78 -6.59 0.93 12.71
C SER A 78 -7.33 2.06 12.00
N ALA A 79 -8.67 2.08 12.10
CA ALA A 79 -9.49 3.17 11.55
C ALA A 79 -9.09 4.56 12.09
N SER A 80 -8.69 4.65 13.36
CA SER A 80 -8.22 5.90 13.99
C SER A 80 -6.96 6.45 13.31
N GLU A 81 -6.02 5.59 12.95
CA GLU A 81 -4.78 5.99 12.26
C GLU A 81 -5.05 6.52 10.86
N ARG A 82 -5.99 5.92 10.12
CA ARG A 82 -6.39 6.43 8.79
C ARG A 82 -6.98 7.84 8.88
N VAL A 83 -7.83 8.08 9.88
CA VAL A 83 -8.42 9.40 10.12
C VAL A 83 -7.34 10.42 10.47
N LYS A 84 -6.40 10.08 11.36
CA LYS A 84 -5.28 10.97 11.73
C LYS A 84 -4.43 11.39 10.53
N ILE A 85 -4.12 10.46 9.62
CA ILE A 85 -3.37 10.77 8.38
C ILE A 85 -4.21 11.66 7.46
N GLY A 86 -5.52 11.41 7.38
CA GLY A 86 -6.46 12.28 6.70
C GLY A 86 -6.41 13.72 7.22
N GLU A 87 -6.46 13.92 8.53
CA GLU A 87 -6.39 15.26 9.15
C GLU A 87 -5.09 16.01 8.84
N TYR A 88 -3.96 15.29 8.67
CA TYR A 88 -2.71 15.95 8.28
C TYR A 88 -2.79 16.57 6.89
N THR A 89 -3.60 16.02 5.99
CA THR A 89 -3.83 16.59 4.66
C THR A 89 -4.38 18.01 4.77
N ASP A 90 -5.45 18.17 5.56
CA ASP A 90 -6.13 19.44 5.76
C ASP A 90 -5.24 20.43 6.52
N LYS A 91 -4.53 19.96 7.56
CA LYS A 91 -3.58 20.77 8.34
C LYS A 91 -2.45 21.31 7.44
N VAL A 92 -1.86 20.48 6.58
CA VAL A 92 -0.83 20.90 5.62
C VAL A 92 -1.39 21.88 4.60
N ALA A 93 -2.58 21.63 4.07
CA ALA A 93 -3.23 22.53 3.11
C ALA A 93 -3.46 23.92 3.71
N GLY A 94 -3.98 24.00 4.93
CA GLY A 94 -4.18 25.26 5.66
C GLY A 94 -2.86 26.01 5.89
N ILE A 95 -1.80 25.33 6.32
CA ILE A 95 -0.49 25.97 6.52
C ILE A 95 0.09 26.47 5.19
N ARG A 96 -0.05 25.71 4.09
CA ARG A 96 0.42 26.13 2.76
C ARG A 96 -0.28 27.41 2.28
N GLU A 97 -1.58 27.54 2.57
CA GLU A 97 -2.34 28.74 2.25
C GLU A 97 -1.82 29.95 3.05
N VAL A 98 -1.60 29.80 4.36
CA VAL A 98 -1.04 30.86 5.21
C VAL A 98 0.34 31.30 4.71
N LEU A 99 1.26 30.34 4.47
CA LEU A 99 2.61 30.61 3.98
C LEU A 99 2.62 31.30 2.60
N SER A 100 1.59 31.09 1.78
CA SER A 100 1.49 31.76 0.48
C SER A 100 1.17 33.25 0.61
N ARG A 101 0.39 33.61 1.64
CA ARG A 101 -0.09 34.97 1.92
C ARG A 101 0.89 35.80 2.75
N ASP A 102 1.81 35.15 3.46
CA ASP A 102 2.80 35.82 4.29
C ASP A 102 3.68 36.80 3.51
N HIS A 103 3.81 38.00 4.04
CA HIS A 103 4.59 39.12 3.50
C HIS A 103 5.27 39.85 4.65
N MET A 104 6.33 40.59 4.39
CA MET A 104 6.96 41.46 5.40
C MET A 104 6.11 42.70 5.60
N LYS A 105 5.79 43.07 6.84
CA LYS A 105 4.97 44.26 7.14
C LYS A 105 5.75 45.26 7.98
N VAL A 106 5.81 46.51 7.49
CA VAL A 106 6.35 47.65 8.23
C VAL A 106 5.26 48.69 8.48
N VAL A 107 5.22 49.23 9.69
CA VAL A 107 4.26 50.26 10.06
C VAL A 107 4.98 51.54 10.48
N PHE A 108 4.55 52.67 9.91
CA PHE A 108 5.11 53.99 10.19
C PHE A 108 4.19 54.75 11.15
N PHE A 109 4.73 55.22 12.26
CA PHE A 109 4.03 56.00 13.29
C PHE A 109 4.73 57.34 13.55
N GLY A 110 4.01 58.27 14.15
CA GLY A 110 4.49 59.63 14.45
C GLY A 110 3.37 60.66 14.33
N ARG A 111 3.62 61.86 14.84
CA ARG A 111 2.65 62.95 14.82
C ARG A 111 2.27 63.38 13.40
N THR A 112 1.14 64.07 13.32
CA THR A 112 0.69 64.71 12.09
C THR A 112 1.78 65.64 11.54
N SER A 113 2.05 65.55 10.24
CA SER A 113 3.09 66.34 9.56
C SER A 113 4.56 66.00 9.88
N ASN A 114 4.89 64.99 10.69
CA ASN A 114 6.29 64.54 10.88
C ASN A 114 6.94 63.98 9.59
N GLY A 115 6.13 63.65 8.57
CA GLY A 115 6.61 63.23 7.25
C GLY A 115 6.57 61.73 7.00
N LYS A 116 5.71 60.97 7.69
CA LYS A 116 5.50 59.52 7.49
C LYS A 116 5.27 59.15 6.02
N SER A 117 4.26 59.75 5.40
CA SER A 117 3.93 59.53 3.98
C SER A 117 5.07 59.94 3.05
N THR A 118 5.86 60.95 3.42
CA THR A 118 7.07 61.35 2.67
C THR A 118 8.15 60.29 2.75
N VAL A 119 8.44 59.74 3.93
CA VAL A 119 9.40 58.63 4.12
C VAL A 119 9.00 57.42 3.28
N ILE A 120 7.72 57.03 3.31
CA ILE A 120 7.20 55.89 2.52
C ILE A 120 7.38 56.16 1.02
N ASN A 121 6.99 57.34 0.54
CA ASN A 121 7.19 57.74 -0.86
C ASN A 121 8.66 57.73 -1.27
N THR A 122 9.56 58.15 -0.38
CA THR A 122 11.01 58.10 -0.59
C THR A 122 11.45 56.66 -0.79
N MET A 123 11.11 55.75 0.13
CA MET A 123 11.43 54.32 0.06
C MET A 123 10.88 53.66 -1.21
N LEU A 124 9.64 54.02 -1.60
CA LEU A 124 9.01 53.55 -2.83
C LEU A 124 9.58 54.18 -4.12
N ARG A 125 10.40 55.24 -3.99
CA ARG A 125 10.95 56.04 -5.09
C ARG A 125 9.87 56.59 -6.02
N SER A 126 8.70 56.91 -5.48
CA SER A 126 7.53 57.40 -6.21
C SER A 126 6.59 58.16 -5.26
N LYS A 127 5.89 59.17 -5.76
CA LYS A 127 4.92 59.94 -4.98
C LYS A 127 3.53 59.30 -5.06
N ILE A 128 3.34 58.19 -4.35
CA ILE A 128 2.10 57.40 -4.32
C ILE A 128 1.14 57.96 -3.28
N LEU A 129 1.62 58.14 -2.05
CA LEU A 129 0.84 58.68 -0.95
C LEU A 129 0.75 60.21 -1.06
N PRO A 130 -0.38 60.84 -0.68
CA PRO A 130 -0.48 62.29 -0.62
C PRO A 130 0.53 62.84 0.40
N SER A 131 1.46 63.67 -0.06
CA SER A 131 2.43 64.34 0.81
C SER A 131 2.55 65.83 0.42
N GLY A 132 2.24 66.70 1.39
CA GLY A 132 2.24 68.16 1.24
C GLY A 132 1.49 68.87 2.36
N ILE A 133 1.56 70.20 2.38
CA ILE A 133 0.87 71.05 3.37
C ILE A 133 -0.65 70.90 3.16
N GLY A 134 -1.39 70.53 4.20
CA GLY A 134 -2.84 70.28 4.10
C GLY A 134 -3.24 68.88 3.62
N HIS A 135 -2.31 67.93 3.55
CA HIS A 135 -2.60 66.51 3.34
C HIS A 135 -2.35 65.75 4.64
N THR A 136 -3.37 65.72 5.50
CA THR A 136 -3.33 64.97 6.76
C THR A 136 -4.04 63.63 6.57
N THR A 137 -3.30 62.54 6.71
CA THR A 137 -3.84 61.18 6.61
C THR A 137 -4.76 60.90 7.80
N HIS A 138 -6.05 60.69 7.56
CA HIS A 138 -7.06 60.43 8.60
C HIS A 138 -7.30 58.93 8.85
N CYS A 139 -6.90 58.06 7.92
CA CYS A 139 -7.15 56.63 7.95
C CYS A 139 -5.86 55.84 7.65
N PHE A 140 -5.83 54.54 7.94
CA PHE A 140 -4.67 53.72 7.62
C PHE A 140 -4.56 53.51 6.11
N VAL A 141 -3.34 53.65 5.57
CA VAL A 141 -3.08 53.42 4.14
C VAL A 141 -1.99 52.37 3.98
N GLN A 142 -2.37 51.21 3.45
CA GLN A 142 -1.48 50.09 3.18
C GLN A 142 -1.06 50.11 1.72
N VAL A 143 0.25 50.03 1.44
CA VAL A 143 0.79 49.88 0.09
C VAL A 143 1.37 48.48 -0.06
N GLU A 144 0.88 47.73 -1.04
CA GLU A 144 1.28 46.35 -1.33
C GLU A 144 1.56 46.14 -2.83
N GLY A 145 2.40 45.15 -3.13
CA GLY A 145 2.78 44.83 -4.50
C GLY A 145 1.69 44.03 -5.23
N SER A 146 1.32 44.48 -6.43
CA SER A 146 0.41 43.76 -7.34
C SER A 146 1.10 43.36 -8.64
N ASP A 147 0.62 42.27 -9.24
CA ASP A 147 1.07 41.78 -10.54
C ASP A 147 0.39 42.52 -11.71
N THR A 148 -0.49 43.49 -11.42
CA THR A 148 -1.14 44.33 -12.44
C THR A 148 -0.17 45.38 -13.01
N THR A 149 -0.46 45.83 -14.24
CA THR A 149 0.32 46.86 -14.94
C THR A 149 0.08 48.26 -14.36
N GLU A 150 -1.13 48.53 -13.87
CA GLU A 150 -1.51 49.81 -13.26
C GLU A 150 -1.83 49.65 -11.77
N GLY A 151 -1.58 50.72 -11.02
CA GLY A 151 -1.90 50.79 -9.60
C GLY A 151 -3.38 51.09 -9.37
N TYR A 152 -3.98 50.42 -8.40
CA TYR A 152 -5.37 50.63 -8.00
C TYR A 152 -5.50 50.63 -6.48
N MET A 153 -6.66 51.06 -6.00
CA MET A 153 -7.00 51.16 -4.59
C MET A 153 -8.26 50.34 -4.28
N LEU A 154 -8.29 49.74 -3.10
CA LEU A 154 -9.41 49.00 -2.53
C LEU A 154 -9.77 49.61 -1.17
N LEU A 155 -11.07 49.75 -0.93
CA LEU A 155 -11.61 50.19 0.36
C LEU A 155 -11.93 48.97 1.23
N GLU A 156 -11.83 49.11 2.54
CA GLU A 156 -12.22 48.07 3.47
C GLU A 156 -13.70 47.68 3.28
N GLY A 157 -13.97 46.38 3.08
CA GLY A 157 -15.32 45.86 2.82
C GLY A 157 -15.82 45.99 1.37
N SER A 158 -15.06 46.60 0.46
CA SER A 158 -15.39 46.68 -0.96
C SER A 158 -14.31 46.07 -1.85
N ALA A 159 -14.72 45.17 -2.76
CA ALA A 159 -13.83 44.62 -3.79
C ALA A 159 -13.72 45.52 -5.04
N GLU A 160 -14.34 46.69 -5.02
CA GLU A 160 -14.33 47.64 -6.15
C GLU A 160 -12.94 48.27 -6.30
N LYS A 161 -12.34 48.11 -7.49
CA LYS A 161 -11.04 48.71 -7.83
C LYS A 161 -11.24 50.17 -8.24
N ARG A 162 -10.61 51.09 -7.51
CA ARG A 162 -10.61 52.52 -7.82
C ARG A 162 -9.22 52.99 -8.26
N PRO A 163 -9.11 54.05 -9.09
CA PRO A 163 -7.81 54.59 -9.47
C PRO A 163 -7.12 55.26 -8.27
N VAL A 164 -5.78 55.17 -8.21
CA VAL A 164 -4.97 55.77 -7.12
C VAL A 164 -5.07 57.30 -7.10
N SER A 165 -5.46 57.94 -8.21
CA SER A 165 -5.69 59.40 -8.26
C SER A 165 -6.77 59.88 -7.28
N SER A 166 -7.79 59.06 -7.02
CA SER A 166 -8.87 59.35 -6.07
C SER A 166 -8.43 59.31 -4.60
N LEU A 167 -7.21 58.84 -4.32
CA LEU A 167 -6.66 58.80 -2.96
C LEU A 167 -6.53 60.20 -2.33
N LYS A 168 -6.24 61.23 -3.14
CA LYS A 168 -6.10 62.61 -2.63
C LYS A 168 -7.41 63.15 -2.05
N ASP A 169 -8.54 62.70 -2.59
CA ASP A 169 -9.86 63.15 -2.16
C ASP A 169 -10.41 62.29 -1.00
N LEU A 170 -9.98 61.03 -0.89
CA LEU A 170 -10.49 60.08 0.11
C LEU A 170 -9.63 59.97 1.38
N ALA A 171 -8.30 60.11 1.26
CA ALA A 171 -7.38 59.97 2.40
C ALA A 171 -7.09 61.29 3.13
N ASN A 172 -7.54 62.43 2.58
CA ASN A 172 -7.30 63.74 3.16
C ASN A 172 -8.32 64.04 4.26
N ALA A 173 -7.87 64.33 5.48
CA ALA A 173 -8.74 64.70 6.60
C ALA A 173 -9.57 65.97 6.35
N LEU A 174 -9.17 66.77 5.35
CA LEU A 174 -9.85 68.01 4.93
C LEU A 174 -10.92 67.79 3.84
N SER A 175 -11.18 66.56 3.39
CA SER A 175 -12.18 66.29 2.36
C SER A 175 -13.61 66.13 2.92
N SER A 176 -14.62 66.29 2.04
CA SER A 176 -16.04 66.22 2.41
C SER A 176 -16.56 64.79 2.67
N VAL A 177 -15.77 63.76 2.33
CA VAL A 177 -16.10 62.35 2.52
C VAL A 177 -15.21 61.80 3.63
N LYS A 178 -15.70 61.87 4.88
CA LYS A 178 -14.96 61.37 6.04
C LYS A 178 -15.08 59.85 6.14
N LEU A 179 -14.01 59.14 5.83
CA LEU A 179 -13.84 57.75 6.24
C LEU A 179 -13.57 57.70 7.74
N GLU A 180 -14.05 56.65 8.43
CA GLU A 180 -13.78 56.45 9.85
C GLU A 180 -12.27 56.32 10.10
N GLU A 181 -11.78 56.81 11.23
CA GLU A 181 -10.35 56.80 11.63
C GLU A 181 -9.74 55.38 11.63
N ASN A 182 -10.58 54.35 11.86
CA ASN A 182 -10.20 52.94 11.89
C ASN A 182 -10.34 52.23 10.52
N SER A 183 -10.57 52.97 9.43
CA SER A 183 -10.70 52.40 8.08
C SER A 183 -9.32 52.11 7.48
N LEU A 184 -9.23 51.01 6.72
CA LEU A 184 -8.04 50.66 5.93
C LEU A 184 -8.26 50.90 4.44
N ILE A 185 -7.37 51.69 3.84
CA ILE A 185 -7.25 51.82 2.39
C ILE A 185 -6.08 50.96 1.92
N ARG A 186 -6.31 50.03 0.99
CA ARG A 186 -5.24 49.23 0.38
C ARG A 186 -4.92 49.76 -1.02
N ILE A 187 -3.66 50.08 -1.25
CA ILE A 187 -3.11 50.51 -2.53
C ILE A 187 -2.28 49.35 -3.09
N CYS A 188 -2.78 48.77 -4.17
CA CYS A 188 -2.10 47.71 -4.89
C CYS A 188 -1.26 48.36 -6.00
N TRP A 189 0.06 48.39 -5.84
CA TRP A 189 0.98 49.07 -6.76
C TRP A 189 1.83 48.06 -7.56
N PRO A 190 2.13 48.30 -8.86
CA PRO A 190 2.85 47.34 -9.70
C PRO A 190 4.23 46.97 -9.14
N LYS A 191 4.50 45.67 -8.95
CA LYS A 191 5.78 45.15 -8.41
C LYS A 191 7.00 45.55 -9.27
N ASN A 192 6.81 45.72 -10.57
CA ASN A 192 7.90 46.09 -11.49
C ASN A 192 8.43 47.51 -11.25
N MET A 193 7.67 48.36 -10.54
CA MET A 193 8.02 49.77 -10.32
C MET A 193 8.81 50.01 -9.01
N CYS A 194 8.84 49.03 -8.10
CA CYS A 194 9.48 49.15 -6.79
C CYS A 194 10.09 47.82 -6.33
N SER A 195 11.38 47.82 -5.98
CA SER A 195 12.09 46.64 -5.46
C SER A 195 11.51 46.13 -4.14
N LEU A 196 11.13 47.03 -3.22
CA LEU A 196 10.56 46.66 -1.93
C LEU A 196 9.27 45.85 -2.09
N LEU A 197 8.36 46.33 -2.94
CA LEU A 197 7.08 45.67 -3.21
C LEU A 197 7.24 44.35 -3.98
N LYS A 198 8.29 44.25 -4.81
CA LYS A 198 8.63 43.01 -5.52
C LYS A 198 9.08 41.91 -4.57
N ASP A 199 9.77 42.26 -3.49
CA ASP A 199 10.29 41.33 -2.49
C ASP A 199 9.31 41.15 -1.30
N ASP A 200 7.99 41.23 -1.55
CA ASP A 200 6.91 41.01 -0.58
C ASP A 200 6.93 41.94 0.66
N VAL A 201 7.37 43.19 0.53
CA VAL A 201 7.23 44.22 1.60
C VAL A 201 5.91 44.97 1.45
N VAL A 202 5.17 45.07 2.56
CA VAL A 202 3.96 45.86 2.72
C VAL A 202 4.24 47.02 3.67
N LEU A 203 3.92 48.23 3.23
CA LEU A 203 4.15 49.46 4.00
C LEU A 203 2.81 50.04 4.46
N LEU A 204 2.69 50.31 5.75
CA LEU A 204 1.48 50.88 6.35
C LEU A 204 1.76 52.28 6.87
N ASP A 205 1.08 53.28 6.31
CA ASP A 205 1.01 54.64 6.83
C ASP A 205 -0.12 54.75 7.85
N SER A 206 0.18 55.28 9.03
CA SER A 206 -0.82 55.50 10.08
C SER A 206 -1.33 56.95 10.09
N PRO A 207 -2.51 57.19 10.67
CA PRO A 207 -2.91 58.54 11.05
C PRO A 207 -1.92 59.17 12.04
N GLY A 208 -2.03 60.49 12.26
CA GLY A 208 -1.27 61.13 13.33
C GLY A 208 -1.63 60.56 14.69
N ILE A 209 -0.64 60.13 15.47
CA ILE A 209 -0.90 59.60 16.83
C ILE A 209 -1.48 60.64 17.80
N ASP A 210 -1.48 61.91 17.40
CA ASP A 210 -2.00 63.06 18.13
C ASP A 210 -3.48 63.33 17.83
N VAL A 211 -4.11 62.55 16.95
CA VAL A 211 -5.49 62.75 16.50
C VAL A 211 -6.50 62.02 17.40
N THR A 212 -6.19 60.80 17.83
CA THR A 212 -7.15 59.90 18.48
C THR A 212 -6.58 59.29 19.77
N PRO A 213 -7.36 59.23 20.87
CA PRO A 213 -6.92 58.61 22.13
C PRO A 213 -7.04 57.07 22.16
N ASP A 214 -7.83 56.48 21.25
CA ASP A 214 -8.04 55.03 21.13
C ASP A 214 -6.89 54.34 20.35
N LEU A 215 -5.75 54.21 21.03
CA LEU A 215 -4.54 53.59 20.47
C LEU A 215 -4.61 52.05 20.48
N ASP A 216 -5.42 51.46 21.36
CA ASP A 216 -5.44 50.01 21.57
C ASP A 216 -6.15 49.30 20.40
N GLY A 217 -7.27 49.86 19.93
CA GLY A 217 -7.95 49.35 18.72
C GLY A 217 -7.08 49.40 17.46
N TRP A 218 -6.16 50.37 17.36
CA TRP A 218 -5.20 50.44 16.25
C TRP A 218 -4.17 49.32 16.31
N ILE A 219 -3.64 49.05 17.51
CA ILE A 219 -2.63 48.01 17.72
C ILE A 219 -3.22 46.64 17.39
N ASP A 220 -4.40 46.34 17.93
CA ASP A 220 -5.07 45.06 17.74
C ASP A 220 -5.42 44.79 16.27
N LYS A 221 -5.91 45.80 15.55
CA LYS A 221 -6.35 45.62 14.15
C LYS A 221 -5.21 45.63 13.15
N PHE A 222 -4.16 46.44 13.36
CA PHE A 222 -3.19 46.74 12.31
C PHE A 222 -1.73 46.43 12.64
N CYS A 223 -1.39 46.18 13.90
CA CYS A 223 0.02 46.06 14.34
C CYS A 223 0.43 44.66 14.81
N LEU A 224 -0.49 43.75 15.10
CA LEU A 224 -0.16 42.41 15.62
C LEU A 224 0.71 41.57 14.64
N ASP A 225 0.56 41.79 13.34
CA ASP A 225 1.26 41.12 12.25
C ASP A 225 2.46 41.92 11.70
N ALA A 226 2.82 43.05 12.34
CA ALA A 226 3.91 43.91 11.94
C ALA A 226 5.28 43.35 12.37
N ASP A 227 6.24 43.32 11.44
CA ASP A 227 7.59 42.82 11.70
C ASP A 227 8.53 43.92 12.19
N VAL A 228 8.28 45.16 11.74
CA VAL A 228 9.08 46.36 12.05
C VAL A 228 8.18 47.57 12.23
N PHE A 229 8.49 48.38 13.24
CA PHE A 229 7.89 49.68 13.49
C PHE A 229 8.90 50.78 13.22
N VAL A 230 8.46 51.84 12.55
CA VAL A 230 9.27 53.03 12.28
C VAL A 230 8.59 54.24 12.90
N LEU A 231 9.21 54.81 13.92
CA LEU A 231 8.82 56.07 14.51
C LEU A 231 9.46 57.22 13.72
N VAL A 232 8.63 58.01 13.04
CA VAL A 232 9.06 59.22 12.35
C VAL A 232 8.85 60.40 13.29
N ALA A 233 9.95 60.84 13.90
CA ALA A 233 9.99 62.00 14.78
C ALA A 233 10.36 63.26 13.98
N ASN A 234 9.88 64.42 14.40
CA ASN A 234 10.32 65.70 13.82
C ASN A 234 11.57 66.17 14.56
N ALA A 235 12.70 66.28 13.85
CA ALA A 235 13.98 66.66 14.44
C ALA A 235 14.05 68.14 14.86
N GLU A 236 13.12 68.99 14.43
CA GLU A 236 12.96 70.36 14.96
C GLU A 236 12.36 70.38 16.38
N SER A 237 11.84 69.24 16.87
CA SER A 237 11.17 69.10 18.16
C SER A 237 11.65 67.87 18.92
N THR A 238 11.54 67.86 20.25
CA THR A 238 11.90 66.68 21.04
C THR A 238 10.84 65.58 20.91
N LEU A 239 11.27 64.33 21.11
CA LEU A 239 10.37 63.17 21.18
C LEU A 239 9.29 63.40 22.25
N MET A 240 8.03 63.35 21.86
CA MET A 240 6.90 63.68 22.73
C MET A 240 6.46 62.48 23.57
N GLN A 241 5.84 62.73 24.73
CA GLN A 241 5.35 61.66 25.61
C GLN A 241 4.24 60.83 24.95
N THR A 242 3.43 61.42 24.07
CA THR A 242 2.40 60.71 23.31
C THR A 242 3.00 59.64 22.38
N GLU A 243 4.10 59.99 21.69
CA GLU A 243 4.88 59.06 20.86
C GLU A 243 5.46 57.92 21.71
N LYS A 244 6.04 58.26 22.87
CA LYS A 244 6.58 57.26 23.81
C LYS A 244 5.50 56.30 24.32
N ASN A 245 4.37 56.83 24.78
CA ASN A 245 3.27 56.06 25.34
C ASN A 245 2.67 55.06 24.35
N PHE A 246 2.56 55.44 23.07
CA PHE A 246 2.09 54.52 22.02
C PHE A 246 3.01 53.30 21.90
N PHE A 247 4.33 53.52 21.83
CA PHE A 247 5.29 52.43 21.69
C PHE A 247 5.46 51.59 22.97
N LEU A 248 5.23 52.18 24.15
CA LEU A 248 5.14 51.43 25.41
C LEU A 248 3.98 50.43 25.35
N LYS A 249 2.79 50.86 24.91
CA LYS A 249 1.65 49.95 24.68
C LYS A 249 1.96 48.86 23.64
N VAL A 250 2.63 49.21 22.54
CA VAL A 250 3.08 48.22 21.54
C VAL A 250 4.04 47.20 22.17
N SER A 251 4.93 47.63 23.06
CA SER A 251 5.87 46.72 23.75
C SER A 251 5.22 45.84 24.83
N GLU A 252 4.07 46.25 25.37
CA GLU A 252 3.26 45.42 26.26
C GLU A 252 2.52 44.31 25.50
N MET A 253 2.04 44.61 24.28
CA MET A 253 1.30 43.67 23.44
C MET A 253 2.21 42.73 22.63
N LEU A 254 3.39 43.20 22.21
CA LEU A 254 4.33 42.44 21.38
C LEU A 254 5.62 42.11 22.14
N SER A 255 6.02 40.84 22.09
CA SER A 255 7.28 40.40 22.69
C SER A 255 8.48 40.91 21.88
N LYS A 256 9.13 41.98 22.36
CA LYS A 256 10.36 42.58 21.81
C LYS A 256 10.20 43.07 20.35
N PRO A 257 9.37 44.11 20.10
CA PRO A 257 9.16 44.64 18.76
C PRO A 257 10.45 45.27 18.19
N THR A 258 10.64 45.15 16.88
CA THR A 258 11.75 45.82 16.19
C THR A 258 11.36 47.26 15.89
N VAL A 259 11.99 48.23 16.56
CA VAL A 259 11.68 49.66 16.43
C VAL A 259 12.86 50.43 15.82
N PHE A 260 12.58 51.27 14.83
CA PHE A 260 13.49 52.28 14.28
C PHE A 260 12.98 53.68 14.60
N ILE A 261 13.90 54.62 14.80
CA ILE A 261 13.59 56.05 15.00
C ILE A 261 14.23 56.85 13.88
N LEU A 262 13.40 57.51 13.10
CA LEU A 262 13.81 58.46 12.07
C LEU A 262 13.56 59.88 12.58
N ASN A 263 14.61 60.59 12.95
CA ASN A 263 14.57 62.02 13.20
C ASN A 263 14.54 62.72 11.84
N ASN A 264 13.34 62.91 11.31
CA ASN A 264 13.10 63.48 9.99
C ASN A 264 13.10 65.01 10.04
N ARG A 265 13.25 65.66 8.87
CA ARG A 265 13.44 67.11 8.71
C ARG A 265 14.77 67.64 9.22
N TRP A 266 15.80 66.78 9.16
CA TRP A 266 17.17 67.18 9.52
C TRP A 266 17.80 68.19 8.55
N ASP A 267 17.11 68.54 7.46
CA ASP A 267 17.47 69.68 6.61
C ASP A 267 17.31 71.03 7.32
N ALA A 268 16.44 71.15 8.32
CA ALA A 268 16.24 72.40 9.06
C ALA A 268 17.50 72.83 9.83
N SER A 269 18.25 71.88 10.40
CA SER A 269 19.47 72.15 11.16
C SER A 269 20.64 72.62 10.29
N ALA A 270 20.56 72.46 8.97
CA ALA A 270 21.57 72.99 8.04
C ALA A 270 21.63 74.52 8.05
N SER A 271 20.62 75.20 8.60
CA SER A 271 20.62 76.66 8.77
C SER A 271 21.48 77.12 9.98
N GLU A 272 21.80 76.21 10.91
CA GLU A 272 22.50 76.50 12.17
C GLU A 272 23.62 75.45 12.45
N PRO A 273 24.74 75.48 11.72
CA PRO A 273 25.77 74.44 11.80
C PRO A 273 26.46 74.34 13.17
N ASP A 274 26.60 75.46 13.90
CA ASP A 274 27.29 75.51 15.20
C ASP A 274 26.56 74.71 16.30
N MET A 275 25.23 74.62 16.21
CA MET A 275 24.39 73.92 17.19
C MET A 275 24.05 72.48 16.76
N MET A 276 24.33 72.12 15.50
CA MET A 276 23.92 70.88 14.88
C MET A 276 24.41 69.64 15.63
N GLU A 277 25.67 69.61 16.04
CA GLU A 277 26.28 68.46 16.73
C GLU A 277 25.73 68.28 18.16
N MET A 278 25.50 69.39 18.86
CA MET A 278 24.91 69.37 20.20
C MET A 278 23.45 68.87 20.16
N VAL A 279 22.67 69.36 19.20
CA VAL A 279 21.27 68.92 19.00
C VAL A 279 21.23 67.45 18.58
N ARG A 280 22.11 67.01 17.67
CA ARG A 280 22.23 65.60 17.26
C ARG A 280 22.54 64.71 18.46
N SER A 281 23.54 65.09 19.27
CA SER A 281 23.93 64.35 20.48
C SER A 281 22.77 64.25 21.48
N GLN A 282 22.04 65.35 21.69
CA GLN A 282 20.88 65.37 22.58
C GLN A 282 19.74 64.45 22.11
N HIS A 283 19.40 64.48 20.81
CA HIS A 283 18.40 63.57 20.25
C HIS A 283 18.87 62.12 20.29
N MET A 284 20.15 61.86 20.01
CA MET A 284 20.72 60.51 20.07
C MET A 284 20.62 59.95 21.48
N GLU A 285 21.02 60.70 22.51
CA GLU A 285 20.93 60.28 23.91
C GLU A 285 19.49 59.96 24.33
N ARG A 286 18.55 60.88 24.07
CA ARG A 286 17.12 60.66 24.41
C ARG A 286 16.50 59.48 23.68
N ASN A 287 16.83 59.29 22.41
CA ASN A 287 16.33 58.17 21.61
C ASN A 287 16.94 56.84 22.07
N MET A 288 18.23 56.83 22.45
CA MET A 288 18.88 55.65 23.02
C MET A 288 18.30 55.29 24.39
N GLU A 289 18.07 56.27 25.26
CA GLU A 289 17.41 56.08 26.55
C GLU A 289 16.02 55.47 26.37
N PHE A 290 15.24 55.99 25.42
CA PHE A 290 13.92 55.46 25.10
C PHE A 290 13.96 54.00 24.62
N LEU A 291 14.83 53.65 23.67
CA LEU A 291 14.92 52.29 23.13
C LEU A 291 15.50 51.26 24.13
N CYS A 292 16.50 51.67 24.94
CA CYS A 292 17.25 50.77 25.81
C CYS A 292 16.67 50.67 27.22
N ASN A 293 16.29 51.80 27.83
CA ASN A 293 15.91 51.86 29.24
C ASN A 293 14.39 51.81 29.41
N GLU A 294 13.64 52.55 28.58
CA GLU A 294 12.18 52.60 28.65
C GLU A 294 11.55 51.37 27.98
N LEU A 295 11.76 51.18 26.67
CA LEU A 295 11.20 50.05 25.92
C LEU A 295 11.93 48.71 26.16
N LYS A 296 13.21 48.75 26.53
CA LYS A 296 14.06 47.56 26.78
C LYS A 296 14.08 46.56 25.62
N VAL A 297 13.95 47.06 24.38
CA VAL A 297 13.89 46.23 23.17
C VAL A 297 15.26 45.95 22.55
N VAL A 298 16.25 46.82 22.79
CA VAL A 298 17.60 46.72 22.22
C VAL A 298 18.68 47.09 23.23
N ASN A 299 19.90 46.59 23.01
CA ASN A 299 21.07 46.97 23.80
C ASN A 299 21.68 48.29 23.28
N LYS A 300 22.46 48.99 24.11
CA LYS A 300 23.10 50.28 23.73
C LYS A 300 23.85 50.23 22.39
N LYS A 301 24.64 49.18 22.16
CA LYS A 301 25.40 48.99 20.91
C LYS A 301 24.50 48.79 19.68
N GLU A 302 23.32 48.20 19.87
CA GLU A 302 22.37 47.96 18.78
C GLU A 302 21.50 49.18 18.51
N ALA A 303 21.23 50.00 19.55
CA ALA A 303 20.41 51.20 19.45
C ALA A 303 20.98 52.25 18.50
N GLU A 304 22.31 52.40 18.44
CA GLU A 304 22.98 53.29 17.48
C GLU A 304 22.62 52.94 16.02
N GLY A 305 22.43 51.65 15.71
CA GLY A 305 22.01 51.18 14.39
C GLY A 305 20.49 51.29 14.12
N ARG A 306 19.70 51.83 15.07
CA ARG A 306 18.25 52.00 14.96
C ARG A 306 17.80 53.45 14.82
N ILE A 307 18.69 54.39 15.10
CA ILE A 307 18.38 55.81 15.18
C ILE A 307 19.10 56.53 14.03
N PHE A 308 18.33 57.23 13.19
CA PHE A 308 18.87 57.94 12.02
C PHE A 308 18.35 59.37 11.97
N PHE A 309 19.17 60.27 11.41
CA PHE A 309 18.85 61.67 11.17
C PHE A 309 18.76 61.92 9.67
N VAL A 310 17.57 62.23 9.19
CA VAL A 310 17.30 62.18 7.74
C VAL A 310 16.46 63.36 7.27
N SER A 311 16.55 63.65 5.98
CA SER A 311 15.56 64.47 5.27
C SER A 311 14.89 63.62 4.19
N ALA A 312 13.69 63.12 4.49
CA ALA A 312 12.91 62.36 3.54
C ALA A 312 12.55 63.19 2.29
N LYS A 313 12.37 64.51 2.44
CA LYS A 313 12.03 65.43 1.35
C LYS A 313 13.17 65.56 0.34
N GLU A 314 14.40 65.77 0.82
CA GLU A 314 15.60 65.81 0.00
C GLU A 314 15.84 64.49 -0.72
N ALA A 315 15.74 63.36 0.02
CA ALA A 315 15.90 62.04 -0.55
C ALA A 315 14.84 61.69 -1.61
N LEU A 316 13.58 62.10 -1.42
CA LEU A 316 12.53 61.93 -2.42
C LEU A 316 12.81 62.75 -3.68
N HIS A 317 13.19 64.02 -3.50
CA HIS A 317 13.49 64.91 -4.63
C HIS A 317 14.65 64.34 -5.46
N ASN A 318 15.73 63.91 -4.82
CA ASN A 318 16.87 63.27 -5.50
C ASN A 318 16.43 62.10 -6.38
N ARG A 319 15.62 61.19 -5.83
CA ARG A 319 15.17 59.97 -6.53
C ARG A 319 14.20 60.26 -7.68
N LEU A 320 13.38 61.30 -7.54
CA LEU A 320 12.47 61.74 -8.61
C LEU A 320 13.25 62.40 -9.76
N THR A 321 14.29 63.17 -9.43
CA THR A 321 15.22 63.77 -10.39
C THR A 321 16.02 62.69 -11.15
N GLU A 322 16.55 61.68 -10.45
CA GLU A 322 17.24 60.53 -11.07
C GLU A 322 16.34 59.78 -12.07
N LYS A 323 15.03 59.73 -11.83
CA LYS A 323 14.03 59.13 -12.73
C LYS A 323 13.57 60.06 -13.85
N GLY A 324 14.07 61.30 -13.93
CA GLY A 324 13.65 62.30 -14.92
C GLY A 324 12.26 62.88 -14.70
N ALA A 325 11.65 62.67 -13.51
CA ALA A 325 10.29 63.14 -13.21
C ALA A 325 10.23 64.62 -12.79
N VAL A 326 11.37 65.20 -12.36
CA VAL A 326 11.50 66.61 -11.94
C VAL A 326 12.86 67.13 -12.39
N THR A 327 12.93 68.38 -12.88
CA THR A 327 14.19 69.06 -13.21
C THR A 327 14.82 69.67 -11.96
N THR A 328 16.11 69.40 -11.73
CA THR A 328 16.88 69.91 -10.58
C THR A 328 16.97 71.44 -10.60
N PRO A 329 16.51 72.17 -9.57
CA PRO A 329 16.92 73.55 -9.36
C PRO A 329 18.37 73.51 -8.86
N LEU A 330 19.32 73.95 -9.68
CA LEU A 330 20.76 73.94 -9.43
C LEU A 330 21.21 74.82 -8.22
N GLY A 331 20.28 75.35 -7.42
CA GLY A 331 20.53 76.30 -6.32
C GLY A 331 19.83 76.00 -4.99
N SER A 332 19.27 74.80 -4.78
CA SER A 332 18.51 74.46 -3.55
C SER A 332 19.11 73.32 -2.71
N VAL A 333 20.39 73.03 -2.87
CA VAL A 333 21.07 71.97 -2.10
C VAL A 333 21.68 72.60 -0.86
N LEU A 334 21.10 72.29 0.31
CA LEU A 334 21.60 72.77 1.59
C LEU A 334 22.91 72.07 1.97
N GLU A 335 23.73 72.73 2.79
CA GLU A 335 24.96 72.15 3.33
C GLU A 335 24.66 70.81 4.06
N GLY A 336 25.52 69.81 3.88
CA GLY A 336 25.33 68.47 4.45
C GLY A 336 24.34 67.56 3.71
N TYR A 337 23.76 67.97 2.58
CA TYR A 337 22.82 67.18 1.78
C TYR A 337 23.32 65.75 1.47
N GLN A 338 24.58 65.60 1.04
CA GLN A 338 25.15 64.29 0.73
C GLN A 338 25.21 63.38 1.97
N SER A 339 25.53 63.95 3.14
CA SER A 339 25.55 63.22 4.41
C SER A 339 24.16 62.70 4.78
N ARG A 340 23.12 63.55 4.65
CA ARG A 340 21.72 63.16 4.91
C ARG A 340 21.21 62.10 3.94
N LEU A 341 21.59 62.19 2.66
CA LEU A 341 21.28 61.15 1.67
C LEU A 341 21.95 59.82 2.00
N PHE A 342 23.22 59.86 2.40
CA PHE A 342 23.96 58.67 2.82
C PHE A 342 23.34 58.04 4.07
N GLU A 343 22.97 58.84 5.07
CA GLU A 343 22.32 58.38 6.29
C GLU A 343 20.94 57.75 5.99
N PHE A 344 20.16 58.29 5.04
CA PHE A 344 18.92 57.66 4.59
C PHE A 344 19.16 56.32 3.87
N ALA A 345 20.19 56.23 3.02
CA ALA A 345 20.56 54.98 2.35
C ALA A 345 21.06 53.92 3.35
N GLN A 346 21.78 54.35 4.39
CA GLN A 346 22.20 53.48 5.49
C GLN A 346 20.99 52.95 6.27
N PHE A 347 20.02 53.83 6.59
CA PHE A 347 18.74 53.40 7.17
C PHE A 347 18.07 52.32 6.33
N GLU A 348 17.91 52.53 5.01
CA GLU A 348 17.26 51.54 4.15
C GLU A 348 18.00 50.19 4.18
N ARG A 349 19.32 50.20 4.11
CA ARG A 349 20.12 48.97 4.17
C ARG A 349 19.93 48.23 5.50
N THR A 350 20.05 48.93 6.62
CA THR A 350 19.87 48.32 7.95
C THR A 350 18.43 47.87 8.18
N PHE A 351 17.46 48.61 7.64
CA PHE A 351 16.05 48.25 7.63
C PHE A 351 15.81 46.95 6.85
N GLU A 352 16.31 46.85 5.61
CA GLU A 352 16.16 45.66 4.76
C GLU A 352 16.78 44.41 5.43
N GLU A 353 17.97 44.54 6.02
CA GLU A 353 18.62 43.45 6.75
C GLU A 353 17.84 43.02 7.99
N CYS A 354 17.27 43.98 8.73
CA CYS A 354 16.54 43.65 9.95
C CYS A 354 15.15 43.07 9.68
N ILE A 355 14.38 43.66 8.75
CA ILE A 355 13.02 43.21 8.46
C ILE A 355 13.02 41.79 7.89
N SER A 356 13.95 41.49 6.98
CA SER A 356 14.08 40.16 6.38
C SER A 356 14.39 39.09 7.41
N ARG A 357 15.32 39.35 8.33
CA ARG A 357 15.65 38.41 9.42
C ARG A 357 14.52 38.26 10.44
N SER A 358 13.93 39.37 10.84
CA SER A 358 12.83 39.38 11.83
C SER A 358 11.63 38.60 11.29
N ALA A 359 11.18 38.93 10.06
CA ALA A 359 10.01 38.33 9.43
C ALA A 359 10.17 36.83 9.16
N VAL A 360 11.35 36.37 8.75
CA VAL A 360 11.61 34.93 8.59
C VAL A 360 11.40 34.20 9.93
N LYS A 361 11.88 34.78 11.03
CA LYS A 361 11.74 34.16 12.35
C LYS A 361 10.32 34.21 12.88
N THR A 362 9.63 35.36 12.79
CA THR A 362 8.28 35.53 13.33
C THR A 362 7.24 34.74 12.54
N LYS A 363 7.33 34.74 11.20
CA LYS A 363 6.32 34.12 10.33
C LYS A 363 6.59 32.63 10.09
N PHE A 364 7.84 32.24 9.85
CA PHE A 364 8.13 30.86 9.42
C PHE A 364 8.54 29.90 10.53
N ALA A 365 9.06 30.38 11.67
CA ALA A 365 9.61 29.48 12.69
C ALA A 365 8.58 28.52 13.29
N GLN A 366 7.39 29.02 13.63
CA GLN A 366 6.32 28.18 14.19
C GLN A 366 5.82 27.15 13.18
N HIS A 367 5.61 27.56 11.92
CA HIS A 367 5.17 26.65 10.87
C HIS A 367 6.21 25.58 10.57
N ALA A 368 7.49 25.95 10.47
CA ALA A 368 8.56 24.98 10.27
C ALA A 368 8.68 23.99 11.45
N HIS A 369 8.51 24.44 12.69
CA HIS A 369 8.48 23.55 13.85
C HIS A 369 7.28 22.57 13.78
N LYS A 370 6.08 23.08 13.47
CA LYS A 370 4.88 22.24 13.26
C LYS A 370 5.09 21.25 12.11
N GLY A 371 5.66 21.69 10.99
CA GLY A 371 5.96 20.82 9.84
C GLY A 371 6.94 19.70 10.20
N LYS A 372 7.97 20.00 11.02
CA LYS A 372 8.90 18.99 11.54
C LYS A 372 8.18 17.96 12.42
N LEU A 373 7.34 18.43 13.35
CA LEU A 373 6.59 17.56 14.25
C LEU A 373 5.66 16.62 13.46
N MET A 374 4.89 17.16 12.50
CA MET A 374 4.02 16.37 11.62
C MET A 374 4.79 15.33 10.80
N ALA A 375 5.95 15.71 10.25
CA ALA A 375 6.81 14.78 9.51
C ALA A 375 7.36 13.65 10.41
N CYS A 376 7.75 13.97 11.65
CA CYS A 376 8.22 12.97 12.62
C CYS A 376 7.09 12.02 13.04
N GLU A 377 5.92 12.54 13.41
CA GLU A 377 4.77 11.73 13.82
C GLU A 377 4.31 10.80 12.68
N LEU A 378 4.26 11.31 11.44
CA LEU A 378 3.91 10.49 10.29
C LEU A 378 4.96 9.41 10.01
N ARG A 379 6.25 9.70 10.20
CA ARG A 379 7.31 8.70 10.10
C ARG A 379 7.12 7.59 11.13
N GLU A 380 6.93 7.96 12.40
CA GLU A 380 6.78 7.01 13.51
C GLU A 380 5.55 6.13 13.31
N LEU A 381 4.45 6.69 12.82
CA LEU A 381 3.26 5.94 12.46
C LEU A 381 3.55 4.94 11.33
N MET A 382 4.28 5.34 10.28
CA MET A 382 4.65 4.46 9.18
C MET A 382 5.62 3.35 9.60
N GLU A 383 6.57 3.65 10.50
CA GLU A 383 7.47 2.65 11.09
C GLU A 383 6.66 1.62 11.91
N ALA A 384 5.73 2.07 12.75
CA ALA A 384 4.85 1.17 13.51
C ALA A 384 3.92 0.31 12.63
N LEU A 385 3.47 0.83 11.48
CA LEU A 385 2.71 0.06 10.49
C LEU A 385 3.58 -1.03 9.85
N LEU A 386 4.81 -0.68 9.49
CA LEU A 386 5.76 -1.62 8.90
C LEU A 386 6.09 -2.75 9.87
N ASP A 387 6.36 -2.44 11.14
CA ASP A 387 6.66 -3.43 12.17
C ASP A 387 5.50 -4.40 12.38
N ARG A 388 4.25 -3.89 12.51
CA ARG A 388 3.04 -4.73 12.61
C ARG A 388 2.86 -5.63 11.39
N SER A 389 3.09 -5.11 10.19
CA SER A 389 3.01 -5.89 8.95
C SER A 389 4.06 -7.01 8.92
N GLN A 390 5.28 -6.74 9.36
CA GLN A 390 6.35 -7.74 9.43
C GLN A 390 6.03 -8.83 10.44
N SER A 391 5.59 -8.47 11.65
CA SER A 391 5.19 -9.43 12.68
C SER A 391 4.05 -10.33 12.21
N LEU A 392 3.02 -9.76 11.57
CA LEU A 392 1.91 -10.53 11.04
C LEU A 392 2.36 -11.49 9.92
N ARG A 393 3.26 -11.04 9.05
CA ARG A 393 3.83 -11.89 7.99
C ARG A 393 4.59 -13.08 8.60
N GLU A 394 5.38 -12.85 9.64
CA GLU A 394 6.11 -13.92 10.34
C GLU A 394 5.17 -14.93 10.99
N GLU A 395 4.12 -14.46 11.66
CA GLU A 395 3.09 -15.30 12.27
C GLU A 395 2.38 -16.18 11.22
N VAL A 396 1.88 -15.56 10.15
CA VAL A 396 1.18 -16.27 9.06
C VAL A 396 2.11 -17.27 8.37
N THR A 397 3.38 -16.92 8.17
CA THR A 397 4.37 -17.83 7.57
C THR A 397 4.63 -19.04 8.47
N LYS A 398 4.69 -18.84 9.79
CA LYS A 398 4.86 -19.91 10.76
C LYS A 398 3.66 -20.85 10.77
N VAL A 399 2.43 -20.32 10.75
CA VAL A 399 1.21 -21.12 10.65
C VAL A 399 1.18 -21.90 9.34
N TYR A 400 1.44 -21.23 8.22
CA TYR A 400 1.47 -21.84 6.89
C TYR A 400 2.47 -23.01 6.80
N SER A 401 3.70 -22.81 7.29
CA SER A 401 4.73 -23.87 7.30
C SER A 401 4.35 -25.05 8.21
N SER A 402 3.75 -24.79 9.38
CA SER A 402 3.23 -25.84 10.26
C SER A 402 2.13 -26.66 9.57
N SER A 403 1.14 -26.00 8.97
CA SER A 403 0.05 -26.69 8.27
C SER A 403 0.54 -27.45 7.03
N THR A 404 1.50 -26.90 6.29
CA THR A 404 2.10 -27.57 5.13
C THR A 404 2.86 -28.83 5.56
N ASN A 405 3.61 -28.76 6.66
CA ASN A 405 4.32 -29.92 7.22
C ASN A 405 3.34 -31.01 7.71
N GLN A 406 2.24 -30.61 8.37
CA GLN A 406 1.19 -31.55 8.78
C GLN A 406 0.54 -32.22 7.58
N LEU A 407 0.23 -31.47 6.52
CA LEU A 407 -0.35 -32.01 5.29
C LEU A 407 0.61 -33.00 4.62
N ALA A 408 1.88 -32.64 4.48
CA ALA A 408 2.90 -33.54 3.92
C ALA A 408 3.08 -34.82 4.76
N GLN A 409 2.93 -34.73 6.08
CA GLN A 409 2.95 -35.91 6.96
C GLN A 409 1.73 -36.80 6.71
N LEU A 410 0.53 -36.24 6.63
CA LEU A 410 -0.71 -36.99 6.35
C LEU A 410 -0.66 -37.65 4.97
N GLU A 411 -0.14 -36.98 3.94
CA GLU A 411 0.03 -37.55 2.60
C GLU A 411 0.95 -38.77 2.62
N ARG A 412 2.08 -38.73 3.36
CA ARG A 412 2.97 -39.88 3.51
C ARG A 412 2.29 -41.03 4.24
N GLN A 413 1.62 -40.76 5.35
CA GLN A 413 0.91 -41.80 6.10
C GLN A 413 -0.20 -42.44 5.24
N LEU A 414 -0.88 -41.66 4.40
CA LEU A 414 -1.91 -42.16 3.49
C LEU A 414 -1.31 -43.06 2.39
N ALA A 415 -0.16 -42.69 1.84
CA ALA A 415 0.56 -43.52 0.87
C ALA A 415 1.02 -44.86 1.47
N GLU A 416 1.54 -44.84 2.71
CA GLU A 416 1.93 -46.04 3.44
C GLU A 416 0.74 -46.97 3.68
N ILE A 417 -0.38 -46.44 4.19
CA ILE A 417 -1.59 -47.21 4.45
C ILE A 417 -2.23 -47.72 3.16
N SER A 418 -2.23 -46.93 2.08
CA SER A 418 -2.70 -47.39 0.76
C SER A 418 -1.90 -48.61 0.28
N THR A 419 -0.58 -48.57 0.42
CA THR A 419 0.30 -49.69 0.05
C THR A 419 0.03 -50.93 0.91
N ASP A 420 -0.18 -50.73 2.21
CA ASP A 420 -0.48 -51.81 3.15
C ASP A 420 -1.88 -52.44 2.92
N ILE A 421 -2.88 -51.62 2.56
CA ILE A 421 -4.20 -52.07 2.13
C ILE A 421 -4.09 -52.89 0.84
N GLU A 422 -3.35 -52.42 -0.16
CA GLU A 422 -3.11 -53.19 -1.39
C GLU A 422 -2.46 -54.55 -1.11
N ASN A 423 -1.45 -54.59 -0.24
CA ASN A 423 -0.80 -55.84 0.17
C ASN A 423 -1.76 -56.77 0.91
N THR A 424 -2.59 -56.23 1.80
CA THR A 424 -3.62 -57.00 2.51
C THR A 424 -4.63 -57.61 1.54
N ILE A 425 -5.09 -56.85 0.54
CA ILE A 425 -6.00 -57.33 -0.51
C ILE A 425 -5.35 -58.47 -1.31
N ARG A 426 -4.07 -58.34 -1.71
CA ARG A 426 -3.32 -59.40 -2.41
C ARG A 426 -3.25 -60.67 -1.56
N MET A 427 -2.89 -60.55 -0.28
CA MET A 427 -2.81 -61.69 0.64
C MET A 427 -4.17 -62.39 0.82
N VAL A 428 -5.25 -61.63 0.94
CA VAL A 428 -6.61 -62.19 1.05
C VAL A 428 -6.98 -62.91 -0.24
N ALA A 429 -6.70 -62.32 -1.41
CA ALA A 429 -6.98 -62.97 -2.70
C ALA A 429 -6.26 -64.32 -2.84
N ASP A 430 -4.99 -64.39 -2.43
CA ASP A 430 -4.21 -65.64 -2.44
C ASP A 430 -4.79 -66.70 -1.48
N ASP A 431 -5.19 -66.31 -0.26
CA ASP A 431 -5.80 -67.22 0.71
C ASP A 431 -7.18 -67.72 0.25
N VAL A 432 -7.99 -66.85 -0.37
CA VAL A 432 -9.25 -67.22 -1.00
C VAL A 432 -9.01 -68.24 -2.12
N GLN A 433 -8.05 -67.99 -3.02
CA GLN A 433 -7.71 -68.91 -4.10
C GLN A 433 -7.29 -70.28 -3.58
N LEU A 434 -6.44 -70.32 -2.54
CA LEU A 434 -5.98 -71.56 -1.93
C LEU A 434 -7.14 -72.33 -1.28
N LYS A 435 -8.01 -71.65 -0.52
CA LYS A 435 -9.17 -72.25 0.15
C LYS A 435 -10.19 -72.81 -0.85
N VAL A 436 -10.51 -72.06 -1.90
CA VAL A 436 -11.44 -72.51 -2.95
C VAL A 436 -10.85 -73.67 -3.74
N SER A 437 -9.57 -73.63 -4.08
CA SER A 437 -8.90 -74.73 -4.80
C SER A 437 -8.88 -76.03 -3.98
N ARG A 438 -8.66 -75.93 -2.67
CA ARG A 438 -8.74 -77.07 -1.73
C ARG A 438 -10.16 -77.62 -1.64
N ALA A 439 -11.16 -76.75 -1.47
CA ALA A 439 -12.56 -77.15 -1.40
C ALA A 439 -13.02 -77.84 -2.69
N LEU A 440 -12.69 -77.28 -3.85
CA LEU A 440 -12.97 -77.88 -5.15
C LEU A 440 -12.30 -79.25 -5.30
N SER A 441 -11.02 -79.37 -4.95
CA SER A 441 -10.28 -80.63 -5.04
C SER A 441 -10.92 -81.73 -4.17
N ASP A 442 -11.38 -81.38 -2.98
CA ASP A 442 -12.07 -82.31 -2.08
C ASP A 442 -13.46 -82.72 -2.61
N GLU A 443 -14.21 -81.80 -3.20
CA GLU A 443 -15.51 -82.12 -3.79
C GLU A 443 -15.38 -82.92 -5.09
N LEU A 444 -14.34 -82.68 -5.91
CA LEU A 444 -14.05 -83.50 -7.09
C LEU A 444 -13.73 -84.95 -6.74
N ARG A 445 -13.08 -85.21 -5.60
CA ARG A 445 -12.86 -86.59 -5.12
C ARG A 445 -14.16 -87.29 -4.71
N LYS A 446 -15.21 -86.53 -4.44
CA LYS A 446 -16.56 -87.02 -4.10
C LYS A 446 -17.53 -86.93 -5.27
N LEU A 447 -17.05 -86.65 -6.48
CA LEU A 447 -17.87 -86.47 -7.67
C LEU A 447 -18.75 -87.69 -7.96
N TYR A 448 -18.28 -88.90 -7.65
CA TYR A 448 -19.05 -90.14 -7.82
C TYR A 448 -20.39 -90.10 -7.08
N VAL A 449 -20.45 -89.47 -5.89
CA VAL A 449 -21.69 -89.34 -5.11
C VAL A 449 -22.72 -88.48 -5.85
N LEU A 450 -22.27 -87.41 -6.50
CA LEU A 450 -23.13 -86.54 -7.31
C LEU A 450 -23.62 -87.24 -8.59
N VAL A 451 -22.81 -88.13 -9.16
CA VAL A 451 -23.19 -88.90 -10.36
C VAL A 451 -24.18 -90.01 -9.99
N ASP A 452 -24.01 -90.65 -8.83
CA ASP A 452 -24.93 -91.68 -8.33
C ASP A 452 -26.30 -91.11 -7.93
N GLU A 453 -26.38 -89.83 -7.57
CA GLU A 453 -27.64 -89.10 -7.27
C GLU A 453 -28.45 -88.72 -8.54
N PHE A 454 -27.94 -89.02 -9.75
CA PHE A 454 -28.58 -88.66 -11.01
C PHE A 454 -29.60 -89.71 -11.49
N ASP A 455 -30.85 -89.56 -11.07
CA ASP A 455 -31.96 -90.47 -11.39
C ASP A 455 -32.69 -90.13 -12.71
N ARG A 456 -31.98 -90.13 -13.85
CA ARG A 456 -32.61 -90.01 -15.19
C ARG A 456 -32.62 -91.37 -15.92
N PRO A 457 -33.72 -91.73 -16.61
CA PRO A 457 -33.76 -92.96 -17.39
C PRO A 457 -32.82 -92.87 -18.61
N PHE A 458 -31.92 -93.85 -18.74
CA PHE A 458 -30.99 -93.93 -19.87
C PHE A 458 -31.71 -94.39 -21.15
N HIS A 459 -31.43 -93.71 -22.27
CA HIS A 459 -31.93 -94.10 -23.58
C HIS A 459 -30.78 -94.22 -24.59
N PRO A 460 -30.64 -95.34 -25.32
CA PRO A 460 -29.46 -95.64 -26.15
C PRO A 460 -29.41 -94.90 -27.50
N ASP A 461 -30.42 -94.09 -27.82
CA ASP A 461 -30.55 -93.41 -29.10
C ASP A 461 -29.72 -92.10 -29.15
N ALA A 462 -29.06 -91.84 -30.28
CA ALA A 462 -28.05 -90.79 -30.43
C ALA A 462 -28.58 -89.37 -30.16
N MET A 463 -29.86 -89.12 -30.47
CA MET A 463 -30.51 -87.84 -30.17
C MET A 463 -30.78 -87.66 -28.67
N PHE A 464 -31.12 -88.73 -27.96
CA PHE A 464 -31.42 -88.71 -26.52
C PHE A 464 -30.16 -88.77 -25.65
N LEU A 465 -29.08 -89.36 -26.15
CA LEU A 465 -27.78 -89.38 -25.48
C LEU A 465 -27.18 -87.98 -25.26
N ASN A 466 -27.28 -87.10 -26.27
CA ASN A 466 -26.81 -85.72 -26.13
C ASN A 466 -27.65 -84.94 -25.10
N VAL A 467 -28.95 -85.20 -25.01
CA VAL A 467 -29.81 -84.61 -23.98
C VAL A 467 -29.45 -85.13 -22.59
N TYR A 468 -29.27 -86.44 -22.45
CA TYR A 468 -28.87 -87.08 -21.19
C TYR A 468 -27.52 -86.54 -20.68
N LYS A 469 -26.53 -86.36 -21.57
CA LYS A 469 -25.24 -85.74 -21.23
C LYS A 469 -25.38 -84.29 -20.77
N ASN A 470 -26.15 -83.49 -21.49
CA ASN A 470 -26.36 -82.10 -21.12
C ASN A 470 -27.05 -81.98 -19.75
N GLU A 471 -28.03 -82.85 -19.47
CA GLU A 471 -28.69 -82.90 -18.18
C GLU A 471 -27.77 -83.40 -17.05
N LEU A 472 -26.91 -84.39 -17.33
CA LEU A 472 -25.89 -84.85 -16.38
C LEU A 472 -24.84 -83.77 -16.09
N HIS A 473 -24.35 -83.08 -17.13
CA HIS A 473 -23.44 -81.94 -16.98
C HIS A 473 -24.07 -80.84 -16.14
N GLN A 474 -25.33 -80.50 -16.41
CA GLN A 474 -26.05 -79.47 -15.65
C GLN A 474 -26.31 -79.91 -14.20
N HIS A 475 -26.59 -81.19 -13.96
CA HIS A 475 -26.75 -81.75 -12.61
C HIS A 475 -25.43 -81.69 -11.82
N VAL A 476 -24.32 -82.10 -12.44
CA VAL A 476 -22.99 -82.04 -11.84
C VAL A 476 -22.54 -80.60 -11.59
N GLU A 477 -22.75 -79.69 -12.55
CA GLU A 477 -22.42 -78.26 -12.42
C GLU A 477 -23.18 -77.62 -11.24
N ASN A 478 -24.50 -77.83 -11.17
CA ASN A 478 -25.33 -77.30 -10.09
C ASN A 478 -25.01 -77.94 -8.73
N GLY A 479 -24.79 -79.26 -8.71
CA GLY A 479 -24.48 -80.01 -7.49
C GLY A 479 -23.12 -79.65 -6.90
N LEU A 480 -22.09 -79.59 -7.75
CA LEU A 480 -20.74 -79.17 -7.36
C LEU A 480 -20.72 -77.68 -6.97
N GLY A 481 -21.44 -76.84 -7.72
CA GLY A 481 -21.59 -75.42 -7.44
C GLY A 481 -22.20 -75.15 -6.07
N LYS A 482 -23.31 -75.83 -5.76
CA LYS A 482 -24.00 -75.71 -4.48
C LYS A 482 -23.15 -76.22 -3.31
N ARG A 483 -22.49 -77.38 -3.45
CA ARG A 483 -21.64 -77.94 -2.39
C ARG A 483 -20.41 -77.07 -2.09
N ILE A 484 -19.79 -76.48 -3.13
CA ILE A 484 -18.69 -75.53 -2.97
C ILE A 484 -19.19 -74.22 -2.34
N GLN A 485 -20.33 -73.72 -2.80
CA GLN A 485 -20.97 -72.53 -2.22
C GLN A 485 -21.24 -72.73 -0.73
N ASP A 486 -21.90 -73.82 -0.32
CA ASP A 486 -22.23 -74.10 1.07
C ASP A 486 -20.97 -74.22 1.95
N ARG A 487 -19.90 -74.82 1.43
CA ARG A 487 -18.65 -75.04 2.18
C ARG A 487 -17.76 -73.80 2.28
N CYS A 488 -17.73 -72.97 1.24
CA CYS A 488 -16.82 -71.83 1.15
C CYS A 488 -17.46 -70.51 1.58
N SER A 489 -18.78 -70.33 1.49
CA SER A 489 -19.41 -69.01 1.67
C SER A 489 -19.16 -68.42 3.05
N GLN A 490 -19.31 -69.22 4.10
CA GLN A 490 -19.09 -68.76 5.47
C GLN A 490 -17.61 -68.43 5.72
N VAL A 491 -16.70 -69.32 5.32
CA VAL A 491 -15.25 -69.16 5.54
C VAL A 491 -14.68 -67.97 4.78
N LEU A 492 -15.17 -67.73 3.55
CA LEU A 492 -14.78 -66.58 2.74
C LEU A 492 -15.37 -65.28 3.29
N GLY A 493 -16.64 -65.31 3.72
CA GLY A 493 -17.30 -64.16 4.35
C GLY A 493 -16.57 -63.71 5.61
N GLU A 494 -16.24 -64.63 6.52
CA GLU A 494 -15.50 -64.34 7.75
C GLU A 494 -14.10 -63.77 7.48
N LEU A 495 -13.36 -64.34 6.51
CA LEU A 495 -12.02 -63.86 6.14
C LEU A 495 -12.05 -62.43 5.60
N VAL A 496 -12.99 -62.13 4.70
CA VAL A 496 -13.13 -60.80 4.10
C VAL A 496 -13.57 -59.79 5.16
N GLN A 497 -14.54 -60.14 6.02
CA GLN A 497 -15.02 -59.26 7.09
C GLN A 497 -13.91 -58.89 8.09
N ILE A 498 -13.10 -59.86 8.54
CA ILE A 498 -11.96 -59.60 9.43
C ILE A 498 -10.95 -58.66 8.75
N SER A 499 -10.73 -58.85 7.46
CA SER A 499 -9.79 -58.04 6.68
C SER A 499 -10.31 -56.61 6.48
N GLU A 500 -11.60 -56.45 6.20
CA GLU A 500 -12.28 -55.16 6.09
C GLU A 500 -12.21 -54.37 7.40
N GLN A 501 -12.48 -55.01 8.54
CA GLN A 501 -12.36 -54.37 9.85
C GLN A 501 -10.94 -53.91 10.13
N ARG A 502 -9.93 -54.77 9.85
CA ARG A 502 -8.53 -54.40 10.01
C ARG A 502 -8.12 -53.20 9.13
N MET A 503 -8.61 -53.15 7.90
CA MET A 503 -8.35 -52.01 7.00
C MET A 503 -9.06 -50.74 7.48
N ALA A 504 -10.29 -50.87 7.99
CA ALA A 504 -11.06 -49.77 8.56
C ALA A 504 -10.36 -49.17 9.80
N ASP A 505 -9.91 -50.01 10.73
CA ASP A 505 -9.23 -49.57 11.95
C ASP A 505 -7.97 -48.75 11.62
N LYS A 506 -7.17 -49.20 10.64
CA LYS A 506 -5.97 -48.50 10.19
C LYS A 506 -6.28 -47.12 9.60
N LEU A 507 -7.36 -46.99 8.84
CA LEU A 507 -7.81 -45.71 8.28
C LEU A 507 -8.40 -44.77 9.34
N LEU A 508 -9.10 -45.32 10.34
CA LEU A 508 -9.73 -44.53 11.41
C LEU A 508 -8.69 -43.84 12.29
N VAL A 509 -7.55 -44.48 12.56
CA VAL A 509 -6.45 -43.91 13.38
C VAL A 509 -5.84 -42.66 12.74
N MET A 510 -5.96 -42.46 11.42
CA MET A 510 -5.46 -41.27 10.73
C MET A 510 -6.35 -40.05 10.89
N LEU A 511 -7.62 -40.25 11.24
CA LEU A 511 -8.58 -39.17 11.35
C LEU A 511 -8.48 -38.51 12.72
N PRO A 512 -8.70 -37.19 12.82
CA PRO A 512 -8.84 -36.51 14.11
C PRO A 512 -9.93 -37.17 14.95
N SER A 513 -9.73 -37.28 16.27
CA SER A 513 -10.62 -38.01 17.20
C SER A 513 -12.10 -37.60 17.07
N GLU A 514 -12.36 -36.33 16.80
CA GLU A 514 -13.70 -35.76 16.59
C GLU A 514 -14.46 -36.36 15.39
N LYS A 515 -13.75 -36.91 14.40
CA LYS A 515 -14.31 -37.43 13.14
C LYS A 515 -14.25 -38.95 13.05
N GLN A 516 -13.62 -39.63 14.01
CA GLN A 516 -13.48 -41.07 14.02
C GLN A 516 -14.83 -41.78 14.17
N GLU A 517 -15.70 -41.30 15.06
CA GLU A 517 -17.03 -41.90 15.27
C GLU A 517 -17.92 -41.79 14.02
N ALA A 518 -17.91 -40.63 13.35
CA ALA A 518 -18.67 -40.41 12.13
C ALA A 518 -18.18 -41.31 10.97
N ALA A 519 -16.86 -41.46 10.81
CA ALA A 519 -16.26 -42.34 9.81
C ALA A 519 -16.53 -43.82 10.10
N HIS A 520 -16.48 -44.23 11.37
CA HIS A 520 -16.76 -45.60 11.78
C HIS A 520 -18.20 -46.01 11.44
N ASN A 521 -19.17 -45.11 11.68
CA ASN A 521 -20.58 -45.34 11.35
C ASN A 521 -20.82 -45.49 9.84
N LEU A 522 -20.10 -44.72 9.01
CA LEU A 522 -20.16 -44.83 7.54
C LEU A 522 -19.58 -46.14 7.02
N ILE A 523 -18.48 -46.61 7.59
CA ILE A 523 -17.84 -47.86 7.20
C ILE A 523 -18.72 -49.05 7.59
N SER A 524 -19.32 -49.00 8.78
CA SER A 524 -20.19 -50.06 9.32
C SER A 524 -21.54 -50.18 8.59
N ALA A 525 -21.99 -49.12 7.91
CA ALA A 525 -23.25 -49.11 7.16
C ALA A 525 -23.17 -49.80 5.77
N LYS A 526 -22.02 -50.34 5.37
CA LYS A 526 -21.86 -51.01 4.07
C LYS A 526 -22.56 -52.39 4.03
N PRO A 527 -23.18 -52.76 2.89
CA PRO A 527 -23.79 -54.08 2.73
C PRO A 527 -22.73 -55.18 2.81
N GLN A 528 -23.11 -56.34 3.36
CA GLN A 528 -22.23 -57.50 3.51
C GLN A 528 -21.71 -58.01 2.15
N PHE A 529 -20.44 -58.43 2.15
CA PHE A 529 -19.78 -59.06 1.01
C PHE A 529 -20.55 -60.31 0.55
N SER A 530 -20.94 -60.33 -0.73
CA SER A 530 -21.62 -61.47 -1.36
C SER A 530 -20.70 -62.20 -2.34
N VAL A 531 -20.46 -63.49 -2.10
CA VAL A 531 -19.68 -64.35 -3.01
C VAL A 531 -20.58 -64.90 -4.12
N GLU A 532 -20.14 -64.76 -5.36
CA GLU A 532 -20.81 -65.39 -6.51
C GLU A 532 -19.99 -66.60 -6.99
N TYR A 533 -20.61 -67.78 -7.02
CA TYR A 533 -19.98 -69.01 -7.49
C TYR A 533 -20.43 -69.31 -8.91
N ARG A 534 -19.48 -69.46 -9.84
CA ARG A 534 -19.75 -69.94 -11.21
C ARG A 534 -18.75 -71.02 -11.58
N LEU A 535 -19.25 -72.22 -11.85
CA LEU A 535 -18.48 -73.32 -12.41
C LEU A 535 -18.93 -73.49 -13.86
N ASP A 536 -18.00 -73.54 -14.82
CA ASP A 536 -18.35 -73.88 -16.21
C ASP A 536 -17.93 -75.34 -16.45
N ALA A 537 -18.91 -76.25 -16.46
CA ALA A 537 -18.67 -77.68 -16.63
C ALA A 537 -19.02 -78.18 -18.05
N LYS A 538 -19.23 -77.28 -19.03
CA LYS A 538 -19.74 -77.63 -20.36
C LYS A 538 -18.89 -78.67 -21.12
N ASN A 539 -17.61 -78.79 -20.78
CA ASN A 539 -16.66 -79.71 -21.42
C ASN A 539 -16.15 -80.83 -20.49
N LEU A 540 -16.76 -81.05 -19.32
CA LEU A 540 -16.25 -82.01 -18.33
C LEU A 540 -16.08 -83.43 -18.90
N CYS A 541 -16.97 -83.83 -19.82
CA CYS A 541 -16.93 -85.11 -20.52
C CYS A 541 -16.51 -85.01 -22.00
N ALA A 542 -15.84 -83.94 -22.42
CA ALA A 542 -15.40 -83.79 -23.83
C ALA A 542 -14.44 -84.90 -24.28
N ASP A 543 -13.62 -85.41 -23.36
CA ASP A 543 -12.69 -86.54 -23.60
C ASP A 543 -13.32 -87.91 -23.29
N PHE A 544 -14.58 -87.95 -22.84
CA PHE A 544 -15.26 -89.19 -22.48
C PHE A 544 -15.80 -89.88 -23.74
N GLN A 545 -15.11 -90.95 -24.16
CA GLN A 545 -15.58 -91.84 -25.21
C GLN A 545 -16.35 -93.00 -24.59
N GLU A 546 -17.66 -92.95 -24.72
CA GLU A 546 -18.56 -94.01 -24.26
C GLU A 546 -18.72 -95.14 -25.27
N SER A 547 -18.49 -96.37 -24.80
CA SER A 547 -18.80 -97.58 -25.55
C SER A 547 -20.17 -98.09 -25.13
N ILE A 548 -21.22 -97.60 -25.78
CA ILE A 548 -22.62 -97.98 -25.48
C ILE A 548 -22.96 -99.35 -26.12
N GLU A 549 -22.13 -99.83 -27.04
CA GLU A 549 -22.21 -101.19 -27.55
C GLU A 549 -21.75 -102.20 -26.50
N PHE A 550 -22.65 -103.10 -26.10
CA PHE A 550 -22.29 -104.29 -25.34
C PHE A 550 -21.42 -105.19 -26.22
N ARG A 551 -20.10 -105.14 -26.01
CA ARG A 551 -19.14 -106.02 -26.70
C ARG A 551 -18.85 -107.23 -25.83
N PHE A 552 -19.40 -108.38 -26.23
CA PHE A 552 -19.07 -109.65 -25.59
C PHE A 552 -17.61 -110.00 -25.90
N SER A 553 -16.77 -110.11 -24.87
CA SER A 553 -15.32 -110.38 -24.97
C SER A 553 -14.96 -111.67 -25.74
N PHE A 554 -15.95 -112.54 -25.99
CA PHE A 554 -15.83 -113.82 -26.70
C PHE A 554 -16.57 -113.87 -28.05
N SER A 555 -16.93 -112.73 -28.66
CA SER A 555 -17.51 -112.72 -30.02
C SER A 555 -16.52 -113.31 -31.04
N PRO A 556 -16.96 -114.17 -32.00
CA PRO A 556 -16.09 -114.75 -33.03
C PRO A 556 -15.28 -113.72 -33.82
N ALA A 557 -15.84 -112.53 -34.05
CA ALA A 557 -15.17 -111.42 -34.74
C ALA A 557 -13.98 -110.85 -33.93
N ALA A 558 -14.06 -110.84 -32.61
CA ALA A 558 -13.02 -110.33 -31.73
C ALA A 558 -11.83 -111.32 -31.61
N LEU A 559 -12.07 -112.63 -31.64
CA LEU A 559 -11.03 -113.67 -31.64
C LEU A 559 -10.21 -113.70 -32.94
N LEU A 560 -10.88 -113.55 -34.11
CA LEU A 560 -10.21 -113.46 -35.41
C LEU A 560 -9.31 -112.21 -35.53
N SER A 561 -9.74 -111.08 -34.95
CA SER A 561 -8.96 -109.83 -34.96
C SER A 561 -7.68 -109.88 -34.11
N ARG A 562 -7.61 -110.79 -33.13
CA ARG A 562 -6.44 -111.00 -32.27
C ARG A 562 -5.41 -111.97 -32.87
N TYR A 563 -5.84 -112.92 -33.72
CA TYR A 563 -4.93 -113.92 -34.32
C TYR A 563 -4.25 -113.44 -35.61
N MET A 564 -4.79 -112.41 -36.29
CA MET A 564 -4.30 -111.92 -37.59
C MET A 564 -3.43 -110.65 -37.53
N ARG A 565 -3.10 -110.12 -36.35
CA ARG A 565 -2.20 -108.95 -36.23
C ARG A 565 -0.75 -109.37 -35.97
N LYS A 566 0.08 -109.38 -37.03
CA LYS A 566 1.56 -109.33 -36.91
C LYS A 566 1.99 -108.00 -36.25
N PRO A 567 3.08 -107.96 -35.47
CA PRO A 567 3.47 -106.77 -34.73
C PRO A 567 4.05 -105.72 -35.69
N ARG A 568 3.40 -104.56 -35.79
CA ARG A 568 4.03 -103.36 -36.36
C ARG A 568 4.55 -102.49 -35.23
N VAL A 569 5.87 -102.52 -35.07
CA VAL A 569 6.64 -101.40 -34.51
C VAL A 569 6.36 -100.17 -35.39
N ARG A 570 5.93 -99.06 -34.80
CA ARG A 570 5.93 -97.75 -35.45
C ARG A 570 6.76 -96.77 -34.62
N LEU A 571 7.99 -96.58 -35.11
CA LEU A 571 8.73 -95.33 -35.09
C LEU A 571 7.96 -94.24 -35.84
N THR A 572 7.90 -93.04 -35.29
CA THR A 572 7.76 -91.75 -36.00
C THR A 572 7.87 -90.62 -34.98
N GLN A 573 8.44 -89.45 -35.20
CA GLN A 573 9.45 -88.94 -36.15
C GLN A 573 9.60 -87.45 -35.77
N SER A 574 10.79 -86.93 -35.99
CA SER A 574 11.26 -85.57 -35.72
C SER A 574 10.37 -84.44 -36.26
N VAL A 575 10.28 -83.36 -35.48
CA VAL A 575 9.75 -82.04 -35.85
C VAL A 575 10.77 -81.30 -36.74
N PRO A 576 10.38 -80.73 -37.90
CA PRO A 576 11.24 -79.82 -38.64
C PRO A 576 11.10 -78.37 -38.14
N TYR A 577 12.26 -77.77 -37.91
CA TYR A 577 12.49 -76.34 -37.70
C TYR A 577 12.45 -75.61 -39.06
N LEU A 578 11.78 -74.46 -39.16
CA LEU A 578 11.98 -73.51 -40.26
C LEU A 578 11.72 -72.07 -39.79
N ASP A 579 12.61 -71.22 -40.28
CA ASP A 579 13.02 -69.86 -39.89
C ASP A 579 12.07 -68.74 -40.38
N PRO A 580 12.30 -67.48 -39.98
CA PRO A 580 11.41 -66.33 -40.17
C PRO A 580 11.67 -65.54 -41.46
N GLY A 581 10.61 -64.92 -41.99
CA GLY A 581 10.70 -63.78 -42.92
C GLY A 581 9.85 -63.91 -44.18
N ALA A 582 8.80 -63.09 -44.30
CA ALA A 582 8.40 -62.37 -45.52
C ALA A 582 7.03 -61.64 -45.37
N HIS A 583 7.08 -60.31 -45.42
CA HIS A 583 6.20 -59.36 -46.15
C HIS A 583 4.65 -59.38 -46.02
N THR A 584 4.14 -58.41 -45.26
CA THR A 584 3.14 -57.32 -45.57
C THR A 584 2.00 -57.54 -46.59
N PRO A 585 0.82 -56.93 -46.38
CA PRO A 585 0.62 -55.58 -46.95
C PRO A 585 0.01 -54.54 -45.99
N VAL A 586 0.41 -53.30 -46.26
CA VAL A 586 -0.02 -52.02 -45.72
C VAL A 586 -1.39 -51.63 -46.29
N THR A 587 -2.26 -51.02 -45.48
CA THR A 587 -3.28 -50.10 -46.01
C THR A 587 -3.54 -48.99 -44.99
N GLU A 588 -3.72 -47.79 -45.52
CA GLU A 588 -3.55 -46.47 -44.93
C GLU A 588 -4.65 -46.08 -43.93
N GLY A 589 -4.29 -45.25 -42.94
CA GLY A 589 -5.26 -44.62 -42.03
C GLY A 589 -5.75 -43.26 -42.53
N PRO A 590 -6.67 -42.60 -41.80
CA PRO A 590 -6.74 -41.16 -41.77
C PRO A 590 -6.34 -40.60 -40.41
N THR A 591 -5.68 -39.45 -40.53
CA THR A 591 -5.00 -38.65 -39.53
C THR A 591 -5.96 -37.84 -38.65
N VAL A 592 -5.44 -37.50 -37.48
CA VAL A 592 -5.97 -36.65 -36.41
C VAL A 592 -6.47 -35.28 -36.90
N SER A 593 -7.57 -34.80 -36.31
CA SER A 593 -7.88 -33.36 -36.21
C SER A 593 -8.00 -32.96 -34.73
N LEU A 594 -7.39 -31.81 -34.42
CA LEU A 594 -7.16 -31.23 -33.10
C LEU A 594 -8.33 -30.34 -32.65
N THR A 595 -8.87 -30.59 -31.45
CA THR A 595 -9.45 -29.64 -30.43
C THR A 595 -10.66 -28.75 -30.80
N PRO A 596 -11.56 -28.37 -29.84
CA PRO A 596 -11.23 -27.84 -28.51
C PRO A 596 -11.98 -28.38 -27.29
N ALA A 597 -11.40 -28.02 -26.14
CA ALA A 597 -11.81 -28.27 -24.77
C ALA A 597 -13.22 -27.74 -24.42
N PRO A 598 -13.86 -28.32 -23.38
CA PRO A 598 -15.17 -27.91 -22.90
C PRO A 598 -15.12 -26.56 -22.18
N THR A 599 -16.09 -25.69 -22.48
CA THR A 599 -16.40 -24.48 -21.72
C THR A 599 -16.82 -24.85 -20.29
N ALA A 600 -16.06 -24.31 -19.34
CA ALA A 600 -16.33 -24.37 -17.91
C ALA A 600 -17.61 -23.58 -17.55
N SER A 601 -18.55 -24.22 -16.86
CA SER A 601 -19.51 -23.55 -15.99
C SER A 601 -18.81 -23.12 -14.69
N PRO A 602 -19.16 -21.98 -14.09
CA PRO A 602 -18.53 -21.53 -12.85
C PRO A 602 -18.85 -22.49 -11.69
N PRO A 603 -17.91 -22.73 -10.75
CA PRO A 603 -18.21 -23.49 -9.55
C PRO A 603 -19.20 -22.71 -8.67
N PRO A 604 -20.12 -23.36 -7.95
CA PRO A 604 -20.89 -22.69 -6.91
C PRO A 604 -19.92 -22.20 -5.82
N ALA A 605 -20.26 -21.05 -5.23
CA ALA A 605 -19.47 -20.37 -4.22
C ALA A 605 -19.06 -21.31 -3.08
N PHE A 606 -17.77 -21.30 -2.75
CA PHE A 606 -17.21 -21.97 -1.59
C PHE A 606 -17.63 -21.23 -0.32
N ASP A 607 -18.48 -21.88 0.49
CA ASP A 607 -18.67 -21.49 1.88
C ASP A 607 -17.54 -22.10 2.72
N ALA A 608 -16.84 -21.25 3.47
CA ALA A 608 -15.62 -21.58 4.21
C ALA A 608 -15.82 -22.55 5.41
N ASN A 609 -17.03 -23.09 5.58
CA ASN A 609 -17.39 -24.00 6.68
C ASN A 609 -17.67 -25.45 6.25
N THR A 610 -17.49 -25.80 4.97
CA THR A 610 -17.62 -27.21 4.53
C THR A 610 -16.30 -27.95 4.61
N ASP A 611 -16.25 -28.80 5.63
CA ASP A 611 -15.15 -29.65 6.05
C ASP A 611 -14.67 -30.60 4.93
N LEU A 612 -13.49 -30.31 4.36
CA LEU A 612 -12.85 -31.06 3.26
C LEU A 612 -12.74 -32.57 3.55
N ALA A 613 -12.59 -32.94 4.83
CA ALA A 613 -12.51 -34.33 5.27
C ALA A 613 -13.82 -35.09 5.05
N VAL A 614 -14.98 -34.44 5.24
CA VAL A 614 -16.30 -35.05 5.04
C VAL A 614 -16.60 -35.20 3.54
N THR A 615 -16.13 -34.27 2.72
CA THR A 615 -16.25 -34.34 1.25
C THR A 615 -15.35 -35.43 0.67
N LEU A 616 -14.14 -35.62 1.19
CA LEU A 616 -13.26 -36.75 0.81
C LEU A 616 -13.84 -38.11 1.22
N LEU A 617 -14.47 -38.22 2.39
CA LEU A 617 -15.19 -39.43 2.81
C LEU A 617 -16.45 -39.71 1.97
N ARG A 618 -17.12 -38.66 1.47
CA ARG A 618 -18.23 -38.79 0.51
C ARG A 618 -17.76 -39.08 -0.93
N LEU A 619 -16.50 -38.78 -1.26
CA LEU A 619 -15.84 -39.10 -2.54
C LEU A 619 -15.08 -40.43 -2.51
N ALA A 620 -14.90 -41.07 -1.36
CA ALA A 620 -14.36 -42.43 -1.26
C ALA A 620 -15.10 -43.50 -2.10
N PRO A 621 -16.40 -43.37 -2.46
CA PRO A 621 -17.01 -44.26 -3.44
C PRO A 621 -16.43 -44.08 -4.86
N ALA A 622 -15.78 -42.96 -5.19
CA ALA A 622 -15.20 -42.67 -6.50
C ALA A 622 -13.81 -43.30 -6.72
N ILE A 623 -13.17 -43.84 -5.66
CA ILE A 623 -11.96 -44.68 -5.80
C ILE A 623 -12.35 -46.10 -6.30
N SER A 624 -13.64 -46.40 -6.43
CA SER A 624 -14.13 -47.57 -7.20
C SER A 624 -14.31 -47.31 -8.70
N SER A 625 -13.76 -46.21 -9.24
CA SER A 625 -13.71 -45.97 -10.68
C SER A 625 -12.74 -46.94 -11.37
N THR A 626 -13.31 -48.04 -11.88
CA THR A 626 -12.92 -48.70 -13.14
C THR A 626 -11.42 -48.64 -13.50
N THR A 627 -10.59 -49.35 -12.75
CA THR A 627 -9.26 -49.77 -13.21
C THR A 627 -9.25 -51.28 -13.38
N THR A 628 -9.56 -51.73 -14.60
CA THR A 628 -9.18 -53.04 -15.10
C THR A 628 -7.66 -53.12 -15.19
N ILE A 629 -7.01 -53.73 -14.19
CA ILE A 629 -5.62 -54.18 -14.32
C ILE A 629 -5.68 -55.62 -14.86
N SER A 630 -5.44 -55.77 -16.17
CA SER A 630 -5.19 -57.07 -16.77
C SER A 630 -3.71 -57.41 -16.56
N CYS A 631 -3.40 -58.35 -15.67
CA CYS A 631 -2.08 -58.96 -15.59
C CYS A 631 -2.08 -60.27 -16.38
N ILE A 632 -1.42 -60.26 -17.55
CA ILE A 632 -1.06 -61.47 -18.30
C ILE A 632 0.32 -61.91 -17.78
N CYS A 633 0.38 -63.01 -17.04
CA CYS A 633 1.64 -63.68 -16.74
C CYS A 633 1.86 -64.82 -17.74
N LEU A 634 2.71 -64.58 -18.73
CA LEU A 634 3.35 -65.63 -19.53
C LEU A 634 4.46 -66.27 -18.71
N ALA A 635 4.39 -67.58 -18.48
CA ALA A 635 5.54 -68.37 -18.04
C ALA A 635 5.68 -69.60 -18.94
N GLY A 636 6.84 -69.72 -19.57
CA GLY A 636 7.18 -70.77 -20.53
C GLY A 636 7.55 -72.11 -19.89
N ALA A 637 7.01 -73.16 -20.51
CA ALA A 637 7.51 -74.51 -20.72
C ALA A 637 8.45 -75.19 -19.69
N VAL A 638 7.88 -76.18 -18.96
CA VAL A 638 8.49 -77.50 -18.77
C VAL A 638 7.44 -78.59 -19.08
N ASN A 639 7.66 -79.26 -20.22
CA ASN A 639 7.27 -80.61 -20.67
C ASN A 639 5.88 -81.24 -20.34
N GLN A 640 5.05 -81.34 -21.40
CA GLN A 640 4.02 -82.39 -21.72
C GLN A 640 2.85 -82.70 -20.75
N PRO A 641 1.65 -83.02 -21.28
CA PRO A 641 0.74 -82.21 -22.09
C PRO A 641 -0.42 -81.62 -21.23
N VAL A 642 -0.92 -80.49 -21.73
CA VAL A 642 -1.70 -79.46 -21.04
C VAL A 642 -3.20 -79.79 -20.90
N ARG A 643 -3.79 -79.53 -19.73
CA ARG A 643 -5.13 -78.91 -19.62
C ARG A 643 -4.93 -77.48 -19.10
N ARG A 644 -5.48 -76.52 -19.83
CA ARG A 644 -5.16 -75.08 -19.83
C ARG A 644 -6.08 -74.36 -18.84
N LEU A 645 -5.50 -73.54 -17.95
CA LEU A 645 -6.24 -72.61 -17.09
C LEU A 645 -6.29 -71.25 -17.79
N GLU A 646 -7.45 -70.84 -18.30
CA GLU A 646 -7.64 -69.53 -18.94
C GLU A 646 -8.41 -68.57 -18.02
N GLY A 647 -7.73 -67.51 -17.56
CA GLY A 647 -8.29 -66.19 -17.27
C GLY A 647 -9.15 -65.98 -16.01
N VAL A 648 -8.68 -65.11 -15.12
CA VAL A 648 -9.50 -64.42 -14.11
C VAL A 648 -9.83 -63.02 -14.65
N CYS A 649 -11.12 -62.68 -14.74
CA CYS A 649 -11.60 -61.33 -15.09
C CYS A 649 -12.47 -60.77 -13.97
N CYS A 650 -12.03 -59.66 -13.37
CA CYS A 650 -12.79 -58.92 -12.37
C CYS A 650 -13.61 -57.81 -13.04
N GLY A 651 -14.93 -57.92 -12.98
CA GLY A 651 -15.90 -56.86 -13.27
C GLY A 651 -16.68 -56.52 -12.00
N GLY A 652 -16.94 -55.23 -11.78
CA GLY A 652 -17.35 -54.66 -10.49
C GLY A 652 -18.50 -55.35 -9.74
N ARG A 653 -18.38 -55.27 -8.40
CA ARG A 653 -19.24 -55.80 -7.33
C ARG A 653 -19.17 -57.30 -7.01
N TYR A 654 -18.46 -58.11 -7.79
CA TYR A 654 -18.35 -59.54 -7.52
C TYR A 654 -16.92 -60.07 -7.77
N LEU A 655 -16.38 -60.82 -6.82
CA LEU A 655 -15.17 -61.62 -7.04
C LEU A 655 -15.57 -62.84 -7.88
N ARG A 656 -15.18 -62.86 -9.17
CA ARG A 656 -15.59 -63.90 -10.12
C ARG A 656 -14.50 -64.98 -10.21
N LEU A 657 -14.64 -66.04 -9.42
CA LEU A 657 -13.83 -67.26 -9.57
C LEU A 657 -14.40 -68.09 -10.72
N THR A 658 -13.62 -68.23 -11.80
CA THR A 658 -13.93 -69.16 -12.90
C THR A 658 -12.95 -70.32 -12.79
N VAL A 659 -13.44 -71.52 -12.51
CA VAL A 659 -12.64 -72.74 -12.58
C VAL A 659 -13.09 -73.54 -13.78
N CYS A 660 -12.24 -73.58 -14.82
CA CYS A 660 -12.42 -74.49 -15.95
C CYS A 660 -11.69 -75.81 -15.65
N ILE A 661 -12.39 -76.94 -15.79
CA ILE A 661 -11.84 -78.31 -15.64
C ILE A 661 -11.67 -78.95 -17.02
#